data_AF-A0A7C3BF10-F1
#
_entry.id   AF-A0A7C3BF10-F1
#
_cell.length_a   1.000
_cell.length_b   1.000
_cell.length_c   1.000
_cell.angle_alpha   90.00
_cell.angle_beta   90.00
_cell.angle_gamma   90.00
#
_symmetry.space_group_name_H-M   'P 1'
#
loop_
_entity.id
_entity.type
_entity.pdbx_description
1 polymer ?
#
loop_
_entity_poly.entity_id
_entity_poly.type
_entity_poly.pdbx_seq_one_letter_code
_entity_poly.pdbx_strand_id
1 'polypeptide(L)'
;MLGDRFQTPGSASEAISSPTPTSTLQPTPTATPIPAVRLDEGDWALFNGDWDRALDAYQSVLDSGSSTDEAALAQLGIGTTLVRAQRYTEALQVLSVYLDSYPDHPRRSEGYFLRARVYEALDDPLSALQDYDHYLQYRPGIIDSYVQERAGDILRSVGNPVEAILRFQAAVEAPRLGGTLGVLIKIGRARLEDGQYELALEAFDQVYAYSSAGTTKATVNLLAGQALEAVGDLDGAYERYLDSVYNYPNAYDTYIGLIALVDAEVPVDEFQRGLVDYYAGATQPALNAFNRYLSGTETAAGYYYRGLTLLALGDPSNALLDFQYLIDNFPGEALVPEAWLQIAQIQWPYQNDLAASLQTHLDFLTTFPDHVRAPELLFDAGRLAERMGDLAQAATIWLRIANEYPASSYAYWGSWESGFVRYRRGDFAAALSSFQQANAFASDSAKLAATQLWVGKCHQAQGDQEAAHTAWGLAAAADPTGYYSVRAQDLLDGNEPFESFGVFDFSTDIEAERQEAEAWLRQTFSIETTESLFDLDAALASDPRLIRGEEFWRLGLFNEARAEFEDLRSSVQNDPVATFRLVHKFLDLGLYRSAIHGARQILHLAGMDDAATMNAPPYFNHIRFGHYFGELILLEAFHQDLDGLLLFSVVRLESAFEGFVTSYAAARGLMQVIPSTGQSIAAQLGWPDNYTDDDLYRPFVSVRFGAYYLAQQRDRFDGDLFAALAAYNAGPGNAAIWKEMVPDDPDLFLEVIRLNQPHLYIRRIYETYTIYRQLYTVLD
;
A
#
# COMPACT_ATOMS: atom_id res chain seq x y z
N MET A 1 49.42 0.89 80.95
CA MET A 1 50.33 0.89 79.79
C MET A 1 50.31 -0.52 79.21
N LEU A 2 49.97 -0.85 77.96
CA LEU A 2 49.43 -0.23 76.73
C LEU A 2 49.15 -1.48 75.82
N GLY A 3 48.02 -1.75 75.17
CA GLY A 3 46.78 -1.01 74.98
C GLY A 3 45.59 -1.93 74.64
N ASP A 4 44.40 -1.41 75.00
CA ASP A 4 42.99 -1.80 74.75
C ASP A 4 42.60 -1.62 73.25
N ARG A 5 41.48 -2.04 72.64
CA ARG A 5 40.20 -2.78 72.86
C ARG A 5 39.57 -2.87 71.44
N PHE A 6 38.83 -3.89 71.00
CA PHE A 6 37.50 -4.32 71.43
C PHE A 6 37.23 -5.76 70.94
N GLN A 7 36.58 -6.55 71.79
CA GLN A 7 36.07 -7.91 71.55
C GLN A 7 34.67 -7.88 70.91
N THR A 8 34.30 -8.95 70.18
CA THR A 8 33.21 -9.85 70.59
C THR A 8 33.29 -11.22 69.85
N PRO A 9 32.89 -12.34 70.50
CA PRO A 9 33.12 -13.70 70.00
C PRO A 9 31.85 -14.49 69.63
N GLY A 10 31.99 -15.32 68.59
CA GLY A 10 31.45 -16.68 68.45
C GLY A 10 29.96 -16.97 68.72
N SER A 11 29.24 -17.36 67.66
CA SER A 11 28.12 -18.32 67.76
C SER A 11 28.47 -19.60 67.02
N ALA A 12 28.14 -20.73 67.65
CA ALA A 12 28.47 -22.07 67.19
C ALA A 12 27.61 -22.48 65.98
N SER A 13 28.24 -23.22 65.08
CA SER A 13 27.65 -23.90 63.95
C SER A 13 26.80 -25.09 64.42
N GLU A 14 25.49 -25.02 64.25
CA GLU A 14 24.60 -26.17 64.18
C GLU A 14 24.30 -26.47 62.70
N ALA A 15 24.51 -27.72 62.30
CA ALA A 15 24.24 -28.19 60.96
C ALA A 15 22.72 -28.25 60.71
N ILE A 16 22.22 -27.29 59.94
CA ILE A 16 20.87 -27.32 59.37
C ILE A 16 20.96 -28.08 58.05
N SER A 17 20.19 -29.16 57.92
CA SER A 17 20.05 -29.94 56.70
C SER A 17 19.71 -29.03 55.50
N SER A 18 20.55 -29.09 54.47
CA SER A 18 20.29 -28.49 53.16
C SER A 18 18.90 -28.91 52.65
N PRO A 19 18.06 -27.97 52.17
CA PRO A 19 16.84 -28.34 51.48
C PRO A 19 17.24 -29.14 50.22
N THR A 20 16.68 -30.33 50.10
CA THR A 20 16.72 -31.15 48.90
C THR A 20 16.41 -30.27 47.69
N PRO A 21 17.16 -30.33 46.57
CA PRO A 21 16.76 -29.62 45.36
C PRO A 21 15.33 -30.03 45.02
N THR A 22 14.41 -29.06 45.03
CA THR A 22 13.08 -29.27 44.50
C THR A 22 13.26 -29.74 43.07
N SER A 23 12.80 -30.97 42.81
CA SER A 23 12.68 -31.56 41.49
C SER A 23 12.24 -30.48 40.50
N THR A 24 13.12 -30.10 39.59
CA THR A 24 12.69 -29.51 38.32
C THR A 24 11.62 -30.46 37.78
N LEU A 25 10.37 -30.01 37.71
CA LEU A 25 9.34 -30.72 36.98
C LEU A 25 9.91 -30.88 35.57
N GLN A 26 10.28 -32.11 35.20
CA GLN A 26 10.48 -32.40 33.79
C GLN A 26 9.18 -32.01 33.09
N PRO A 27 9.22 -31.27 31.96
CA PRO A 27 8.02 -31.07 31.18
C PRO A 27 7.45 -32.45 30.89
N THR A 28 6.23 -32.70 31.38
CA THR A 28 5.46 -33.86 30.96
C THR A 28 5.44 -33.80 29.43
N PRO A 29 5.88 -34.83 28.70
CA PRO A 29 5.81 -34.80 27.24
C PRO A 29 4.36 -34.53 26.86
N THR A 30 4.12 -33.35 26.28
CA THR A 30 2.82 -33.03 25.68
C THR A 30 2.52 -34.14 24.70
N ALA A 31 1.33 -34.75 24.83
CA ALA A 31 0.92 -35.81 23.91
C ALA A 31 1.08 -35.29 22.47
N THR A 32 1.75 -36.06 21.61
CA THR A 32 1.89 -35.70 20.20
C THR A 32 0.49 -35.44 19.63
N PRO A 33 0.23 -34.25 19.03
CA PRO A 33 -1.08 -33.94 18.49
C PRO A 33 -1.55 -34.99 17.48
N ILE A 34 -2.86 -35.16 17.36
CA ILE A 34 -3.44 -36.10 16.37
C ILE A 34 -3.13 -35.63 14.93
N PRO A 35 -3.14 -36.52 13.92
CA PRO A 35 -2.81 -36.15 12.53
C PRO A 35 -3.56 -34.92 11.99
N ALA A 36 -4.87 -34.80 12.22
CA ALA A 36 -5.66 -33.64 11.79
C ALA A 36 -5.12 -32.29 12.32
N VAL A 37 -4.77 -32.22 13.60
CA VAL A 37 -4.19 -30.99 14.19
C VAL A 37 -2.85 -30.63 13.55
N ARG A 38 -2.06 -31.64 13.17
CA ARG A 38 -0.76 -31.42 12.50
C ARG A 38 -0.90 -30.99 11.05
N LEU A 39 -1.99 -31.38 10.38
CA LEU A 39 -2.35 -30.80 9.08
C LEU A 39 -2.69 -29.32 9.22
N ASP A 40 -3.50 -28.95 10.21
CA ASP A 40 -3.84 -27.55 10.47
C ASP A 40 -2.60 -26.71 10.82
N GLU A 41 -1.68 -27.26 11.63
CA GLU A 41 -0.38 -26.64 11.92
C GLU A 41 0.47 -26.45 10.65
N GLY A 42 0.47 -27.44 9.75
CA GLY A 42 1.16 -27.38 8.46
C GLY A 42 0.56 -26.33 7.53
N ASP A 43 -0.77 -26.29 7.40
CA ASP A 43 -1.50 -25.32 6.59
C ASP A 43 -1.29 -23.88 7.11
N TRP A 44 -1.29 -23.69 8.43
CA TRP A 44 -1.00 -22.40 9.04
C TRP A 44 0.46 -21.96 8.82
N ALA A 45 1.43 -22.87 8.95
CA ALA A 45 2.83 -22.58 8.67
C ALA A 45 3.05 -22.24 7.18
N LEU A 46 2.40 -22.98 6.26
CA LEU A 46 2.40 -22.72 4.82
C LEU A 46 1.77 -21.35 4.51
N PHE A 47 0.69 -20.98 5.20
CA PHE A 47 0.07 -19.65 5.06
C PHE A 47 1.00 -18.53 5.54
N ASN A 48 1.67 -18.72 6.69
CA ASN A 48 2.64 -17.78 7.25
C ASN A 48 3.96 -17.68 6.46
N GLY A 49 4.19 -18.58 5.51
CA GLY A 49 5.45 -18.64 4.79
C GLY A 49 6.60 -19.24 5.61
N ASP A 50 6.31 -19.99 6.67
CA ASP A 50 7.29 -20.75 7.44
C ASP A 50 7.44 -22.14 6.83
N TRP A 51 8.24 -22.23 5.76
CA TRP A 51 8.35 -23.42 4.94
C TRP A 51 8.90 -24.63 5.70
N ASP A 52 9.86 -24.42 6.60
CA ASP A 52 10.48 -25.50 7.36
C ASP A 52 9.46 -26.10 8.35
N ARG A 53 8.75 -25.24 9.09
CA ARG A 53 7.69 -25.68 10.01
C ARG A 53 6.55 -26.38 9.27
N ALA A 54 6.18 -25.92 8.07
CA ALA A 54 5.16 -26.55 7.25
C ALA A 54 5.58 -27.96 6.81
N LEU A 55 6.80 -28.11 6.28
CA LEU A 55 7.35 -29.41 5.87
C LEU A 55 7.42 -30.39 7.04
N ASP A 56 7.90 -29.95 8.20
CA ASP A 56 7.99 -30.79 9.40
C ASP A 56 6.61 -31.25 9.87
N ALA A 57 5.62 -30.35 9.89
CA ALA A 57 4.25 -30.65 10.29
C ALA A 57 3.63 -31.70 9.35
N TYR A 58 3.67 -31.49 8.03
CA TYR A 58 3.14 -32.45 7.06
C TYR A 58 3.89 -33.79 7.07
N GLN A 59 5.22 -33.78 7.20
CA GLN A 59 6.01 -35.02 7.27
C GLN A 59 5.60 -35.85 8.50
N SER A 60 5.35 -35.19 9.64
CA SER A 60 4.91 -35.88 10.85
C SER A 60 3.54 -36.57 10.71
N VAL A 61 2.68 -36.08 9.80
CA VAL A 61 1.40 -36.73 9.46
C VAL A 61 1.66 -38.04 8.70
N LEU A 62 2.57 -38.03 7.73
CA LEU A 62 2.97 -39.21 6.95
C LEU A 62 3.68 -40.27 7.79
N ASP A 63 4.46 -39.84 8.79
CA ASP A 63 5.21 -40.73 9.68
C ASP A 63 4.31 -41.39 10.75
N SER A 64 3.10 -40.87 10.93
CA SER A 64 2.09 -41.42 11.83
C SER A 64 1.13 -42.33 11.07
N GLY A 65 0.47 -43.28 11.75
CA GLY A 65 -0.56 -44.15 11.16
C GLY A 65 -1.86 -43.41 10.78
N SER A 66 -1.73 -42.36 9.98
CA SER A 66 -2.79 -41.49 9.45
C SER A 66 -3.69 -42.23 8.44
N SER A 67 -4.88 -41.69 8.23
CA SER A 67 -5.79 -42.18 7.19
C SER A 67 -5.23 -41.90 5.79
N THR A 68 -5.74 -42.61 4.78
CA THR A 68 -5.37 -42.38 3.37
C THR A 68 -5.61 -40.94 2.93
N ASP A 69 -6.67 -40.31 3.43
CA ASP A 69 -7.03 -38.92 3.10
C ASP A 69 -6.04 -37.92 3.72
N GLU A 70 -5.75 -38.07 5.02
CA GLU A 70 -4.77 -37.24 5.72
C GLU A 70 -3.36 -37.37 5.09
N ALA A 71 -2.97 -38.58 4.69
CA ALA A 71 -1.69 -38.81 4.02
C ALA A 71 -1.66 -38.17 2.61
N ALA A 72 -2.77 -38.17 1.88
CA ALA A 72 -2.88 -37.50 0.58
C ALA A 72 -2.78 -35.98 0.74
N LEU A 73 -3.48 -35.40 1.73
CA LEU A 73 -3.42 -33.96 2.04
C LEU A 73 -2.02 -33.53 2.49
N ALA A 74 -1.36 -34.32 3.34
CA ALA A 74 0.01 -34.03 3.76
C ALA A 74 1.01 -34.06 2.58
N GLN A 75 0.90 -35.04 1.66
CA GLN A 75 1.76 -35.06 0.47
C GLN A 75 1.51 -33.87 -0.46
N LEU A 76 0.23 -33.49 -0.67
CA LEU A 76 -0.10 -32.29 -1.43
C LEU A 76 0.43 -31.02 -0.74
N GLY A 77 0.35 -30.94 0.58
CA GLY A 77 0.90 -29.85 1.40
C GLY A 77 2.41 -29.72 1.28
N ILE A 78 3.15 -30.84 1.33
CA ILE A 78 4.61 -30.88 1.08
C ILE A 78 4.91 -30.40 -0.34
N GLY A 79 4.22 -30.94 -1.35
CA GLY A 79 4.40 -30.52 -2.74
C GLY A 79 4.17 -29.02 -2.93
N THR A 80 3.08 -28.50 -2.37
CA THR A 80 2.73 -27.06 -2.40
C THR A 80 3.82 -26.22 -1.72
N THR A 81 4.27 -26.64 -0.54
CA THR A 81 5.34 -25.95 0.21
C THR A 81 6.63 -25.88 -0.60
N LEU A 82 7.03 -26.99 -1.25
CA LEU A 82 8.22 -27.05 -2.09
C LEU A 82 8.10 -26.17 -3.34
N VAL A 83 6.93 -26.09 -3.97
CA VAL A 83 6.67 -25.15 -5.07
C VAL A 83 6.86 -23.71 -4.61
N ARG A 84 6.30 -23.34 -3.44
CA ARG A 84 6.41 -21.98 -2.90
C ARG A 84 7.82 -21.63 -2.44
N ALA A 85 8.57 -22.63 -1.94
CA ALA A 85 9.98 -22.52 -1.62
C ALA A 85 10.91 -22.59 -2.85
N GLN A 86 10.35 -22.65 -4.07
CA GLN A 86 11.09 -22.76 -5.33
C GLN A 86 12.02 -24.00 -5.42
N ARG A 87 11.73 -25.05 -4.64
CA ARG A 87 12.44 -26.34 -4.63
C ARG A 87 11.84 -27.27 -5.69
N TYR A 88 11.88 -26.83 -6.95
CA TYR A 88 11.12 -27.42 -8.06
C TYR A 88 11.41 -28.89 -8.32
N THR A 89 12.68 -29.34 -8.21
CA THR A 89 13.03 -30.75 -8.41
C THR A 89 12.42 -31.66 -7.34
N GLU A 90 12.41 -31.23 -6.08
CA GLU A 90 11.80 -31.99 -4.98
C GLU A 90 10.27 -31.94 -5.08
N ALA A 91 9.70 -30.78 -5.42
CA ALA A 91 8.28 -30.63 -5.67
C ALA A 91 7.80 -31.58 -6.78
N LEU A 92 8.55 -31.70 -7.88
CA LEU A 92 8.23 -32.61 -8.99
C LEU A 92 8.14 -34.05 -8.51
N GLN A 93 9.09 -34.49 -7.68
CA GLN A 93 9.11 -35.84 -7.13
C GLN A 93 7.89 -36.10 -6.24
N VAL A 94 7.63 -35.20 -5.29
CA VAL A 94 6.52 -35.35 -4.34
C VAL A 94 5.16 -35.31 -5.04
N LEU A 95 4.94 -34.34 -5.95
CA LEU A 95 3.68 -34.21 -6.68
C LEU A 95 3.42 -35.39 -7.61
N SER A 96 4.48 -35.96 -8.21
CA SER A 96 4.34 -37.18 -9.02
C SER A 96 3.92 -38.38 -8.16
N VAL A 97 4.55 -38.56 -6.99
CA VAL A 97 4.15 -39.61 -6.05
C VAL A 97 2.71 -39.43 -5.58
N TYR A 98 2.28 -38.20 -5.30
CA TYR A 98 0.90 -37.89 -4.92
C TYR A 98 -0.10 -38.30 -6.02
N LEU A 99 0.16 -37.90 -7.27
CA LEU A 99 -0.72 -38.21 -8.40
C LEU A 99 -0.77 -39.72 -8.71
N ASP A 100 0.35 -40.43 -8.53
CA ASP A 100 0.42 -41.89 -8.74
C ASP A 100 -0.25 -42.68 -7.60
N SER A 101 -0.08 -42.22 -6.36
CA SER A 101 -0.57 -42.92 -5.16
C SER A 101 -2.05 -42.65 -4.88
N TYR A 102 -2.56 -41.49 -5.29
CA TYR A 102 -3.93 -41.05 -5.02
C TYR A 102 -4.67 -40.60 -6.29
N PRO A 103 -4.77 -41.45 -7.33
CA PRO A 103 -5.30 -41.07 -8.62
C PRO A 103 -6.77 -40.65 -8.58
N ASP A 104 -7.54 -41.06 -7.57
CA ASP A 104 -8.96 -40.74 -7.40
C ASP A 104 -9.25 -39.70 -6.31
N HIS A 105 -8.21 -39.09 -5.73
CA HIS A 105 -8.40 -38.11 -4.66
C HIS A 105 -9.10 -36.83 -5.17
N PRO A 106 -10.05 -36.24 -4.41
CA PRO A 106 -10.79 -35.05 -4.84
C PRO A 106 -9.91 -33.85 -5.19
N ARG A 107 -8.72 -33.73 -4.59
CA ARG A 107 -7.75 -32.65 -4.85
C ARG A 107 -6.68 -33.01 -5.89
N ARG A 108 -6.88 -34.05 -6.72
CA ARG A 108 -5.86 -34.44 -7.74
C ARG A 108 -5.59 -33.35 -8.79
N SER A 109 -6.61 -32.58 -9.15
CA SER A 109 -6.47 -31.48 -10.11
C SER A 109 -5.47 -30.44 -9.63
N GLU A 110 -5.45 -30.14 -8.33
CA GLU A 110 -4.50 -29.21 -7.73
C GLU A 110 -3.05 -29.72 -7.87
N GLY A 111 -2.85 -31.04 -7.72
CA GLY A 111 -1.56 -31.68 -7.97
C GLY A 111 -1.07 -31.51 -9.41
N TYR A 112 -1.96 -31.71 -10.40
CA TYR A 112 -1.64 -31.46 -11.81
C TYR A 112 -1.30 -29.99 -12.06
N PHE A 113 -2.10 -29.06 -11.55
CA PHE A 113 -1.83 -27.63 -11.74
C PHE A 113 -0.48 -27.20 -11.15
N LEU A 114 -0.19 -27.63 -9.92
CA LEU A 114 1.08 -27.32 -9.25
C LEU A 114 2.26 -27.95 -10.00
N ARG A 115 2.12 -29.17 -10.50
CA ARG A 115 3.19 -29.84 -11.25
C ARG A 115 3.38 -29.22 -12.65
N ALA A 116 2.32 -28.72 -13.29
CA ALA A 116 2.43 -27.91 -14.50
C ALA A 116 3.30 -26.66 -14.27
N ARG A 117 3.09 -25.93 -13.17
CA ARG A 117 3.92 -24.79 -12.78
C ARG A 117 5.37 -25.16 -12.49
N VAL A 118 5.60 -26.34 -11.93
CA VAL A 118 6.95 -26.88 -11.73
C VAL A 118 7.62 -27.13 -13.07
N TYR A 119 6.93 -27.73 -14.04
CA TYR A 119 7.45 -27.92 -15.39
C TYR A 119 7.73 -26.60 -16.11
N GLU A 120 6.87 -25.58 -15.97
CA GLU A 120 7.15 -24.22 -16.48
C GLU A 120 8.47 -23.67 -15.90
N ALA A 121 8.67 -23.79 -14.59
CA ALA A 121 9.88 -23.30 -13.91
C ALA A 121 11.15 -24.10 -14.28
N LEU A 122 10.99 -25.34 -14.74
CA LEU A 122 12.06 -26.22 -15.21
C LEU A 122 12.26 -26.14 -16.74
N ASP A 123 11.58 -25.22 -17.43
CA ASP A 123 11.63 -25.05 -18.90
C ASP A 123 11.22 -26.32 -19.67
N ASP A 124 10.20 -27.04 -19.16
CA ASP A 124 9.59 -28.20 -19.82
C ASP A 124 8.14 -27.89 -20.29
N PRO A 125 7.99 -27.17 -21.41
CA PRO A 125 6.69 -26.70 -21.88
C PRO A 125 5.74 -27.84 -22.27
N LEU A 126 6.25 -28.98 -22.74
CA LEU A 126 5.41 -30.11 -23.17
C LEU A 126 4.72 -30.77 -21.97
N SER A 127 5.47 -31.06 -20.91
CA SER A 127 4.89 -31.63 -19.70
C SER A 127 4.01 -30.63 -18.95
N ALA A 128 4.34 -29.34 -18.99
CA ALA A 128 3.47 -28.29 -18.45
C ALA A 128 2.10 -28.27 -19.15
N LEU A 129 2.07 -28.27 -20.50
CA LEU A 129 0.83 -28.28 -21.28
C LEU A 129 -0.02 -29.54 -21.01
N GLN A 130 0.61 -30.71 -20.90
CA GLN A 130 -0.08 -31.96 -20.56
C GLN A 130 -0.76 -31.90 -19.19
N ASP A 131 -0.07 -31.39 -18.18
CA ASP A 131 -0.63 -31.26 -16.83
C ASP A 131 -1.74 -30.17 -16.78
N TYR A 132 -1.64 -29.10 -17.57
CA TYR A 132 -2.74 -28.15 -17.74
C TYR A 132 -3.98 -28.76 -18.40
N ASP A 133 -3.79 -29.62 -19.40
CA ASP A 133 -4.89 -30.37 -20.01
C ASP A 133 -5.53 -31.35 -19.02
N HIS A 134 -4.74 -32.01 -18.16
CA HIS A 134 -5.26 -32.83 -17.07
C HIS A 134 -6.04 -32.01 -16.04
N TYR A 135 -5.56 -30.81 -15.68
CA TYR A 135 -6.32 -29.92 -14.82
C TYR A 135 -7.70 -29.60 -15.43
N LEU A 136 -7.74 -29.16 -16.69
CA LEU A 136 -8.99 -28.83 -17.39
C LEU A 136 -9.92 -30.04 -17.51
N GLN A 137 -9.36 -31.23 -17.71
CA GLN A 137 -10.13 -32.47 -17.78
C GLN A 137 -10.82 -32.81 -16.45
N TYR A 138 -10.12 -32.66 -15.32
CA TYR A 138 -10.62 -33.07 -14.01
C TYR A 138 -11.35 -31.95 -13.26
N ARG A 139 -11.12 -30.69 -13.63
CA ARG A 139 -11.67 -29.50 -12.98
C ARG A 139 -12.18 -28.45 -13.99
N PRO A 140 -13.08 -28.81 -14.92
CA PRO A 140 -13.55 -27.89 -15.96
C PRO A 140 -14.52 -26.83 -15.43
N GLY A 141 -14.62 -25.72 -16.16
CA GLY A 141 -15.62 -24.66 -15.97
C GLY A 141 -15.34 -23.69 -14.82
N ILE A 142 -14.17 -23.77 -14.17
CA ILE A 142 -13.84 -22.91 -13.03
C ILE A 142 -12.89 -21.79 -13.46
N ILE A 143 -11.60 -22.09 -13.62
CA ILE A 143 -10.57 -21.12 -14.03
C ILE A 143 -10.05 -21.39 -15.44
N ASP A 144 -10.87 -22.01 -16.30
CA ASP A 144 -10.49 -22.44 -17.64
C ASP A 144 -9.90 -21.30 -18.46
N SER A 145 -10.44 -20.09 -18.34
CA SER A 145 -9.91 -18.90 -19.01
C SER A 145 -8.43 -18.66 -18.66
N TYR A 146 -8.09 -18.73 -17.37
CA TYR A 146 -6.73 -18.53 -16.88
C TYR A 146 -5.78 -19.62 -17.37
N VAL A 147 -6.19 -20.88 -17.27
CA VAL A 147 -5.36 -22.04 -17.66
C VAL A 147 -5.12 -22.05 -19.16
N GLN A 148 -6.16 -21.77 -19.96
CA GLN A 148 -6.05 -21.69 -21.42
C GLN A 148 -5.19 -20.48 -21.83
N GLU A 149 -5.35 -19.33 -21.18
CA GLU A 149 -4.51 -18.16 -21.46
C GLU A 149 -3.03 -18.46 -21.19
N ARG A 150 -2.71 -19.11 -20.06
CA ARG A 150 -1.34 -19.51 -19.73
C ARG A 150 -0.78 -20.56 -20.71
N ALA A 151 -1.57 -21.58 -21.06
CA ALA A 151 -1.18 -22.56 -22.07
C ALA A 151 -0.89 -21.90 -23.44
N GLY A 152 -1.68 -20.89 -23.82
CA GLY A 152 -1.45 -20.09 -25.01
C GLY A 152 -0.15 -19.30 -24.96
N ASP A 153 0.18 -18.70 -23.80
CA ASP A 153 1.45 -17.99 -23.61
C ASP A 153 2.67 -18.94 -23.72
N ILE A 154 2.58 -20.16 -23.17
CA ILE A 154 3.61 -21.20 -23.33
C ILE A 154 3.79 -21.58 -24.80
N LEU A 155 2.69 -21.83 -25.52
CA LEU A 155 2.75 -22.21 -26.93
C LEU A 155 3.35 -21.09 -27.80
N ARG A 156 3.01 -19.84 -27.52
CA ARG A 156 3.60 -18.69 -28.23
C ARG A 156 5.11 -18.59 -27.95
N SER A 157 5.55 -18.79 -26.70
CA SER A 157 6.97 -18.68 -26.35
C SER A 157 7.85 -19.75 -27.01
N VAL A 158 7.31 -20.93 -27.30
CA VAL A 158 8.00 -22.00 -28.05
C VAL A 158 7.81 -21.93 -29.57
N GLY A 159 7.23 -20.83 -30.07
CA GLY A 159 7.06 -20.60 -31.52
C GLY A 159 5.94 -21.41 -32.16
N ASN A 160 4.88 -21.75 -31.41
CA ASN A 160 3.67 -22.40 -31.92
C ASN A 160 2.46 -21.44 -31.85
N PRO A 161 2.41 -20.39 -32.70
CA PRO A 161 1.36 -19.38 -32.65
C PRO A 161 -0.02 -19.93 -33.05
N VAL A 162 -0.09 -20.94 -33.92
CA VAL A 162 -1.36 -21.55 -34.36
C VAL A 162 -2.11 -22.17 -33.19
N GLU A 163 -1.43 -22.99 -32.39
CA GLU A 163 -2.07 -23.62 -31.23
C GLU A 163 -2.29 -22.60 -30.10
N ALA A 164 -1.40 -21.61 -29.96
CA ALA A 164 -1.59 -20.50 -29.02
C ALA A 164 -2.89 -19.73 -29.31
N ILE A 165 -3.20 -19.45 -30.59
CA ILE A 165 -4.46 -18.80 -30.98
C ILE A 165 -5.68 -19.61 -30.50
N LEU A 166 -5.67 -20.94 -30.69
CA LEU A 166 -6.77 -21.81 -30.24
C LEU A 166 -6.95 -21.75 -28.72
N ARG A 167 -5.85 -21.77 -27.96
CA ARG A 167 -5.88 -21.65 -26.50
C ARG A 167 -6.41 -20.28 -26.07
N PHE A 168 -5.95 -19.20 -26.66
CA PHE A 168 -6.46 -17.86 -26.34
C PHE A 168 -7.94 -17.69 -26.72
N GLN A 169 -8.40 -18.29 -27.82
CA GLN A 169 -9.82 -18.30 -28.19
C GLN A 169 -10.66 -19.04 -27.14
N ALA A 170 -10.22 -20.22 -26.71
CA ALA A 170 -10.87 -20.94 -25.61
C ALA A 170 -10.88 -20.11 -24.30
N ALA A 171 -9.82 -19.33 -24.06
CA ALA A 171 -9.75 -18.43 -22.91
C ALA A 171 -10.77 -17.29 -22.99
N VAL A 172 -11.04 -16.75 -24.18
CA VAL A 172 -12.07 -15.71 -24.41
C VAL A 172 -13.48 -16.26 -24.24
N GLU A 173 -13.71 -17.53 -24.59
CA GLU A 173 -15.01 -18.20 -24.47
C GLU A 173 -15.34 -18.64 -23.04
N ALA A 174 -14.31 -18.86 -22.21
CA ALA A 174 -14.46 -19.28 -20.83
C ALA A 174 -14.82 -18.12 -19.86
N PRO A 175 -15.60 -18.38 -18.79
CA PRO A 175 -15.88 -17.37 -17.76
C PRO A 175 -14.61 -16.83 -17.11
N ARG A 176 -14.54 -15.52 -16.92
CA ARG A 176 -13.42 -14.82 -16.25
C ARG A 176 -13.87 -13.56 -15.56
N LEU A 177 -13.03 -13.07 -14.65
CA LEU A 177 -13.11 -11.69 -14.16
C LEU A 177 -12.51 -10.72 -15.18
N GLY A 178 -13.15 -9.56 -15.30
CA GLY A 178 -12.74 -8.51 -16.24
C GLY A 178 -13.08 -8.81 -17.70
N GLY A 179 -12.63 -7.93 -18.60
CA GLY A 179 -12.89 -8.05 -20.04
C GLY A 179 -11.89 -8.96 -20.78
N THR A 180 -12.16 -9.18 -22.06
CA THR A 180 -11.35 -10.04 -22.95
C THR A 180 -10.33 -9.26 -23.78
N LEU A 181 -10.28 -7.93 -23.65
CA LEU A 181 -9.43 -7.07 -24.49
C LEU A 181 -7.93 -7.44 -24.40
N GLY A 182 -7.43 -7.77 -23.21
CA GLY A 182 -6.03 -8.21 -23.04
C GLY A 182 -5.73 -9.51 -23.79
N VAL A 183 -6.67 -10.46 -23.78
CA VAL A 183 -6.53 -11.73 -24.51
C VAL A 183 -6.69 -11.51 -26.02
N LEU A 184 -7.56 -10.59 -26.45
CA LEU A 184 -7.67 -10.21 -27.86
C LEU A 184 -6.38 -9.60 -28.40
N ILE A 185 -5.65 -8.81 -27.61
CA ILE A 185 -4.30 -8.35 -27.97
C ILE A 185 -3.35 -9.54 -28.14
N LYS A 186 -3.40 -10.54 -27.25
CA LYS A 186 -2.58 -11.78 -27.36
C LYS A 186 -2.93 -12.59 -28.62
N ILE A 187 -4.21 -12.69 -28.96
CA ILE A 187 -4.68 -13.32 -30.22
C ILE A 187 -4.15 -12.56 -31.43
N GLY A 188 -4.28 -11.23 -31.45
CA GLY A 188 -3.77 -10.39 -32.53
C GLY A 188 -2.26 -10.54 -32.71
N ARG A 189 -1.48 -10.56 -31.62
CA ARG A 189 -0.03 -10.79 -31.67
C ARG A 189 0.33 -12.18 -32.21
N ALA A 190 -0.33 -13.23 -31.73
CA ALA A 190 -0.08 -14.58 -32.23
C ALA A 190 -0.46 -14.71 -33.72
N ARG A 191 -1.52 -14.02 -34.18
CA ARG A 191 -1.87 -13.93 -35.60
C ARG A 191 -0.84 -13.19 -36.44
N LEU A 192 -0.25 -12.11 -35.92
CA LEU A 192 0.87 -11.43 -36.58
C LEU A 192 2.06 -12.38 -36.76
N GLU A 193 2.43 -13.11 -35.71
CA GLU A 193 3.55 -14.08 -35.73
C GLU A 193 3.31 -15.24 -36.70
N ASP A 194 2.05 -15.69 -36.86
CA ASP A 194 1.65 -16.71 -37.84
C ASP A 194 1.49 -16.16 -39.28
N GLY A 195 1.52 -14.84 -39.47
CA GLY A 195 1.30 -14.19 -40.76
C GLY A 195 -0.17 -14.01 -41.18
N GLN A 196 -1.11 -14.15 -40.24
CA GLN A 196 -2.54 -13.89 -40.43
C GLN A 196 -2.88 -12.41 -40.22
N TYR A 197 -2.28 -11.52 -41.03
CA TYR A 197 -2.31 -10.07 -40.81
C TYR A 197 -3.72 -9.46 -40.82
N GLU A 198 -4.60 -9.88 -41.72
CA GLU A 198 -5.99 -9.39 -41.79
C GLU A 198 -6.76 -9.71 -40.49
N LEU A 199 -6.63 -10.95 -40.02
CA LEU A 199 -7.26 -11.38 -38.77
C LEU A 199 -6.61 -10.75 -37.54
N ALA A 200 -5.32 -10.41 -37.59
CA ALA A 200 -4.67 -9.65 -36.53
C ALA A 200 -5.25 -8.24 -36.45
N LEU A 201 -5.41 -7.58 -37.61
CA LEU A 201 -5.98 -6.25 -37.71
C LEU A 201 -7.41 -6.19 -37.15
N GLU A 202 -8.27 -7.17 -37.47
CA GLU A 202 -9.61 -7.27 -36.90
C GLU A 202 -9.62 -7.31 -35.36
N ALA A 203 -8.69 -8.09 -34.77
CA ALA A 203 -8.56 -8.17 -33.32
C ALA A 203 -8.12 -6.83 -32.70
N PHE A 204 -7.16 -6.15 -33.33
CA PHE A 204 -6.70 -4.83 -32.89
C PHE A 204 -7.78 -3.75 -33.03
N ASP A 205 -8.57 -3.80 -34.11
CA ASP A 205 -9.69 -2.89 -34.33
C ASP A 205 -10.79 -3.06 -33.30
N GLN A 206 -11.10 -4.30 -32.94
CA GLN A 206 -12.03 -4.58 -31.86
C GLN A 206 -11.52 -3.95 -30.55
N VAL A 207 -10.25 -4.15 -30.21
CA VAL A 207 -9.68 -3.55 -28.99
C VAL A 207 -9.68 -2.02 -29.05
N TYR A 208 -9.36 -1.42 -30.19
CA TYR A 208 -9.38 0.03 -30.37
C TYR A 208 -10.80 0.61 -30.17
N ALA A 209 -11.82 -0.06 -30.72
CA ALA A 209 -13.20 0.39 -30.64
C ALA A 209 -13.79 0.31 -29.22
N TYR A 210 -13.41 -0.70 -28.44
CA TYR A 210 -13.97 -0.95 -27.10
C TYR A 210 -13.13 -0.39 -25.96
N SER A 211 -11.85 -0.06 -26.17
CA SER A 211 -11.01 0.54 -25.14
C SER A 211 -11.31 2.03 -24.96
N SER A 212 -11.35 2.51 -23.72
CA SER A 212 -11.33 3.93 -23.37
C SER A 212 -9.92 4.43 -23.02
N ALA A 213 -8.96 3.53 -22.82
CA ALA A 213 -7.60 3.87 -22.43
C ALA A 213 -6.75 4.26 -23.64
N GLY A 214 -6.28 5.51 -23.68
CA GLY A 214 -5.43 6.03 -24.76
C GLY A 214 -4.14 5.22 -24.94
N THR A 215 -3.56 4.70 -23.86
CA THR A 215 -2.37 3.83 -23.93
C THR A 215 -2.66 2.52 -24.67
N THR A 216 -3.77 1.84 -24.36
CA THR A 216 -4.18 0.63 -25.07
C THR A 216 -4.49 0.93 -26.54
N LYS A 217 -5.14 2.06 -26.84
CA LYS A 217 -5.39 2.49 -28.23
C LYS A 217 -4.10 2.72 -29.00
N ALA A 218 -3.12 3.38 -28.39
CA ALA A 218 -1.80 3.55 -28.97
C ALA A 218 -1.09 2.21 -29.22
N THR A 219 -1.15 1.27 -28.26
CA THR A 219 -0.60 -0.08 -28.43
C THR A 219 -1.19 -0.80 -29.64
N VAL A 220 -2.52 -0.80 -29.78
CA VAL A 220 -3.15 -1.52 -30.89
C VAL A 220 -3.04 -0.79 -32.23
N ASN A 221 -2.90 0.54 -32.24
CA ASN A 221 -2.53 1.29 -33.44
C ASN A 221 -1.12 0.91 -33.92
N LEU A 222 -0.15 0.80 -33.01
CA LEU A 222 1.20 0.36 -33.35
C LEU A 222 1.18 -1.05 -33.96
N LEU A 223 0.50 -1.99 -33.32
CA LEU A 223 0.39 -3.37 -33.82
C LEU A 223 -0.38 -3.48 -35.13
N ALA A 224 -1.46 -2.71 -35.29
CA ALA A 224 -2.21 -2.62 -36.54
C ALA A 224 -1.34 -2.06 -37.68
N GLY A 225 -0.54 -1.02 -37.40
CA GLY A 225 0.40 -0.47 -38.38
C GLY A 225 1.44 -1.50 -38.84
N GLN A 226 2.01 -2.26 -37.91
CA GLN A 226 2.94 -3.37 -38.23
C GLN A 226 2.27 -4.47 -39.07
N ALA A 227 0.98 -4.77 -38.81
CA ALA A 227 0.21 -5.71 -39.62
C ALA A 227 0.07 -5.23 -41.07
N LEU A 228 -0.23 -3.93 -41.23
CA LEU A 228 -0.46 -3.28 -42.53
C LEU A 228 0.85 -3.15 -43.33
N GLU A 229 1.96 -2.82 -42.68
CA GLU A 229 3.29 -2.84 -43.28
C GLU A 229 3.64 -4.21 -43.85
N ALA A 230 3.34 -5.29 -43.10
CA ALA A 230 3.66 -6.65 -43.51
C ALA A 230 2.90 -7.11 -44.76
N VAL A 231 1.71 -6.54 -45.03
CA VAL A 231 0.95 -6.78 -46.27
C VAL A 231 1.20 -5.72 -47.36
N GLY A 232 2.07 -4.75 -47.09
CA GLY A 232 2.44 -3.68 -48.02
C GLY A 232 1.47 -2.51 -48.11
N ASP A 233 0.50 -2.40 -47.18
CA ASP A 233 -0.40 -1.25 -47.07
C ASP A 233 0.24 -0.16 -46.18
N LEU A 234 1.19 0.56 -46.76
CA LEU A 234 1.93 1.60 -46.05
C LEU A 234 1.05 2.80 -45.70
N ASP A 235 0.10 3.17 -46.57
CA ASP A 235 -0.80 4.29 -46.33
C ASP A 235 -1.68 4.01 -45.10
N GLY A 236 -2.27 2.81 -45.02
CA GLY A 236 -3.03 2.38 -43.85
C GLY A 236 -2.18 2.31 -42.57
N ALA A 237 -0.93 1.85 -42.68
CA ALA A 237 -0.02 1.81 -41.52
C ALA A 237 0.27 3.22 -40.97
N TYR A 238 0.56 4.17 -41.85
CA TYR A 238 0.84 5.55 -41.45
C TYR A 238 -0.40 6.24 -40.88
N GLU A 239 -1.60 5.96 -41.38
CA GLU A 239 -2.84 6.45 -40.77
C GLU A 239 -2.99 5.99 -39.31
N ARG A 240 -2.63 4.75 -38.97
CA ARG A 240 -2.65 4.24 -37.58
C ARG A 240 -1.66 4.97 -36.69
N TYR A 241 -0.43 5.16 -37.16
CA TYR A 241 0.59 5.86 -36.37
C TYR A 241 0.22 7.32 -36.18
N LEU A 242 -0.29 8.00 -37.21
CA LEU A 242 -0.74 9.39 -37.14
C LEU A 242 -1.93 9.55 -36.19
N ASP A 243 -2.91 8.65 -36.21
CA ASP A 243 -4.00 8.67 -35.22
C ASP A 243 -3.45 8.68 -33.79
N SER A 244 -2.42 7.87 -33.51
CA SER A 244 -1.78 7.85 -32.20
C SER A 244 -1.03 9.14 -31.87
N VAL A 245 -0.31 9.71 -32.84
CA VAL A 245 0.45 10.96 -32.67
C VAL A 245 -0.48 12.12 -32.28
N TYR A 246 -1.62 12.24 -32.94
CA TYR A 246 -2.54 13.37 -32.70
C TYR A 246 -3.44 13.17 -31.47
N ASN A 247 -3.83 11.94 -31.15
CA ASN A 247 -4.81 11.67 -30.10
C ASN A 247 -4.20 11.17 -28.78
N TYR A 248 -3.03 10.52 -28.83
CA TYR A 248 -2.39 9.87 -27.68
C TYR A 248 -0.89 10.18 -27.58
N PRO A 249 -0.46 11.46 -27.62
CA PRO A 249 0.96 11.81 -27.69
C PRO A 249 1.77 11.43 -26.46
N ASN A 250 1.12 11.15 -25.32
CA ASN A 250 1.79 10.76 -24.09
C ASN A 250 1.98 9.24 -23.92
N ALA A 251 1.51 8.41 -24.86
CA ALA A 251 1.69 6.97 -24.81
C ALA A 251 3.01 6.55 -25.46
N TYR A 252 3.78 5.67 -24.82
CA TYR A 252 5.09 5.25 -25.34
C TYR A 252 5.00 4.53 -26.70
N ASP A 253 3.95 3.75 -26.96
CA ASP A 253 3.76 3.11 -28.27
C ASP A 253 3.55 4.13 -29.40
N THR A 254 3.05 5.33 -29.10
CA THR A 254 2.97 6.44 -30.07
C THR A 254 4.37 6.88 -30.52
N TYR A 255 5.36 6.86 -29.63
CA TYR A 255 6.74 7.20 -29.98
C TYR A 255 7.35 6.21 -30.97
N ILE A 256 7.06 4.91 -30.82
CA ILE A 256 7.50 3.90 -31.79
C ILE A 256 6.86 4.15 -33.17
N GLY A 257 5.56 4.45 -33.22
CA GLY A 257 4.88 4.84 -34.46
C GLY A 257 5.43 6.13 -35.08
N LEU A 258 5.79 7.12 -34.26
CA LEU A 258 6.44 8.35 -34.72
C LEU A 258 7.81 8.10 -35.35
N ILE A 259 8.63 7.20 -34.78
CA ILE A 259 9.90 6.81 -35.40
C ILE A 259 9.67 6.23 -36.79
N ALA A 260 8.70 5.32 -36.93
CA ALA A 260 8.36 4.73 -38.22
C ALA A 260 7.94 5.79 -39.26
N LEU A 261 7.09 6.76 -38.86
CA LEU A 261 6.70 7.88 -39.71
C LEU A 261 7.90 8.74 -40.14
N VAL A 262 8.81 9.04 -39.21
CA VAL A 262 10.00 9.86 -39.47
C VAL A 262 10.97 9.15 -40.40
N ASP A 263 11.24 7.86 -40.17
CA ASP A 263 12.13 7.04 -41.00
C ASP A 263 11.59 6.87 -42.42
N ALA A 264 10.26 6.84 -42.57
CA ALA A 264 9.57 6.81 -43.85
C ALA A 264 9.42 8.18 -44.52
N GLU A 265 9.96 9.25 -43.94
CA GLU A 265 9.81 10.64 -44.41
C GLU A 265 8.34 11.10 -44.54
N VAL A 266 7.43 10.52 -43.75
CA VAL A 266 6.02 10.93 -43.69
C VAL A 266 5.92 12.26 -42.94
N PRO A 267 5.30 13.31 -43.51
CA PRO A 267 5.17 14.59 -42.83
C PRO A 267 4.34 14.49 -41.54
N VAL A 268 4.91 14.98 -40.44
CA VAL A 268 4.24 15.12 -39.14
C VAL A 268 4.39 16.57 -38.69
N ASP A 269 3.33 17.14 -38.10
CA ASP A 269 3.41 18.46 -37.49
C ASP A 269 4.51 18.52 -36.42
N GLU A 270 5.38 19.53 -36.50
CA GLU A 270 6.58 19.61 -35.65
C GLU A 270 6.24 19.84 -34.17
N PHE A 271 5.09 20.46 -33.87
CA PHE A 271 4.64 20.60 -32.48
C PHE A 271 4.18 19.24 -31.93
N GLN A 272 3.40 18.47 -32.70
CA GLN A 272 3.00 17.11 -32.31
C GLN A 272 4.20 16.18 -32.15
N ARG A 273 5.16 16.24 -33.07
CA ARG A 273 6.43 15.51 -32.94
C ARG A 273 7.15 15.86 -31.63
N GLY A 274 7.27 17.16 -31.33
CA GLY A 274 7.87 17.62 -30.09
C GLY A 274 7.16 17.12 -28.84
N LEU A 275 5.82 17.09 -28.84
CA LEU A 275 5.03 16.57 -27.71
C LEU A 275 5.27 15.08 -27.49
N VAL A 276 5.19 14.26 -28.55
CA VAL A 276 5.41 12.81 -28.45
C VAL A 276 6.82 12.52 -27.94
N ASP A 277 7.83 13.16 -28.53
CA ASP A 277 9.22 12.99 -28.12
C ASP A 277 9.44 13.42 -26.66
N TYR A 278 8.82 14.53 -26.21
CA TYR A 278 8.89 15.01 -24.83
C TYR A 278 8.33 13.98 -23.84
N TYR A 279 7.12 13.48 -24.08
CA TYR A 279 6.48 12.51 -23.17
C TYR A 279 7.19 11.15 -23.17
N ALA A 280 7.82 10.77 -24.28
CA ALA A 280 8.64 9.57 -24.36
C ALA A 280 10.02 9.71 -23.69
N GLY A 281 10.40 10.91 -23.25
CA GLY A 281 11.73 11.20 -22.71
C GLY A 281 12.82 11.33 -23.78
N ALA A 282 12.46 11.38 -25.06
CA ALA A 282 13.35 11.64 -26.18
C ALA A 282 13.64 13.15 -26.30
N THR A 283 14.31 13.69 -25.28
CA THR A 283 14.43 15.13 -25.05
C THR A 283 15.18 15.89 -26.15
N GLN A 284 16.23 15.31 -26.74
CA GLN A 284 16.95 15.97 -27.83
C GLN A 284 16.15 16.02 -29.15
N PRO A 285 15.50 14.92 -29.60
CA PRO A 285 14.49 14.97 -30.67
C PRO A 285 13.38 16.00 -30.42
N ALA A 286 12.82 16.03 -29.20
CA ALA A 286 11.79 16.98 -28.81
C ALA A 286 12.26 18.44 -28.97
N LEU A 287 13.44 18.77 -28.44
CA LEU A 287 14.03 20.10 -28.55
C LEU A 287 14.22 20.52 -30.03
N ASN A 288 14.70 19.59 -30.86
CA ASN A 288 14.88 19.85 -32.28
C ASN A 288 13.55 20.12 -32.99
N ALA A 289 12.50 19.38 -32.66
CA ALA A 289 11.16 19.57 -33.20
C ALA A 289 10.55 20.91 -32.78
N PHE A 290 10.60 21.25 -31.48
CA PHE A 290 10.13 22.55 -30.99
C PHE A 290 10.91 23.73 -31.58
N ASN A 291 12.22 23.59 -31.81
CA ASN A 291 13.01 24.61 -32.50
C ASN A 291 12.58 24.82 -33.95
N ARG A 292 12.30 23.74 -34.70
CA ARG A 292 11.76 23.84 -36.06
C ARG A 292 10.38 24.50 -36.05
N TYR A 293 9.49 24.09 -35.14
CA TYR A 293 8.17 24.68 -34.98
C TYR A 293 8.24 26.20 -34.71
N LEU A 294 9.02 26.62 -33.71
CA LEU A 294 9.17 28.02 -33.33
C LEU A 294 9.89 28.87 -34.39
N SER A 295 10.67 28.26 -35.28
CA SER A 295 11.28 28.99 -36.41
C SER A 295 10.26 29.49 -37.43
N GLY A 296 9.09 28.84 -37.50
CA GLY A 296 8.00 29.20 -38.41
C GLY A 296 6.85 29.93 -37.74
N THR A 297 6.52 29.59 -36.49
CA THR A 297 5.39 30.19 -35.76
C THR A 297 5.72 30.31 -34.28
N GLU A 298 5.78 31.53 -33.78
CA GLU A 298 5.94 31.80 -32.36
C GLU A 298 4.60 31.67 -31.63
N THR A 299 4.52 30.76 -30.66
CA THR A 299 3.33 30.56 -29.83
C THR A 299 3.73 30.36 -28.37
N ALA A 300 2.85 30.76 -27.44
CA ALA A 300 3.07 30.51 -26.02
C ALA A 300 3.27 29.02 -25.71
N ALA A 301 2.48 28.13 -26.35
CA ALA A 301 2.62 26.69 -26.19
C ALA A 301 3.99 26.17 -26.68
N GLY A 302 4.49 26.67 -27.81
CA GLY A 302 5.80 26.29 -28.33
C GLY A 302 6.94 26.64 -27.35
N TYR A 303 6.95 27.88 -26.85
CA TYR A 303 7.94 28.30 -25.85
C TYR A 303 7.79 27.54 -24.52
N TYR A 304 6.56 27.29 -24.08
CA TYR A 304 6.30 26.55 -22.84
C TYR A 304 6.86 25.12 -22.91
N TYR A 305 6.52 24.34 -23.94
CA TYR A 305 7.00 22.96 -24.07
C TYR A 305 8.48 22.88 -24.43
N ARG A 306 9.04 23.86 -25.15
CA ARG A 306 10.50 23.95 -25.33
C ARG A 306 11.20 24.21 -24.00
N GLY A 307 10.68 25.11 -23.18
CA GLY A 307 11.17 25.38 -21.83
C GLY A 307 11.16 24.13 -20.96
N LEU A 308 10.05 23.38 -20.93
CA LEU A 308 9.97 22.09 -20.22
C LEU A 308 10.99 21.06 -20.74
N THR A 309 11.19 21.01 -22.06
CA THR A 309 12.16 20.11 -22.69
C THR A 309 13.60 20.48 -22.33
N LEU A 310 13.91 21.78 -22.28
CA LEU A 310 15.21 22.28 -21.84
C LEU A 310 15.47 21.94 -20.37
N LEU A 311 14.46 22.01 -19.50
CA LEU A 311 14.57 21.54 -18.11
C LEU A 311 14.87 20.04 -18.04
N ALA A 312 14.17 19.22 -18.81
CA ALA A 312 14.43 17.79 -18.88
C ALA A 312 15.84 17.45 -19.40
N LEU A 313 16.45 18.34 -20.19
CA LEU A 313 17.85 18.25 -20.63
C LEU A 313 18.87 18.76 -19.61
N GLY A 314 18.43 19.31 -18.48
CA GLY A 314 19.30 19.93 -17.49
C GLY A 314 19.81 21.32 -17.90
N ASP A 315 19.06 22.05 -18.72
CA ASP A 315 19.37 23.44 -19.13
C ASP A 315 18.34 24.44 -18.55
N PRO A 316 18.37 24.68 -17.23
CA PRO A 316 17.44 25.60 -16.57
C PRO A 316 17.62 27.06 -17.01
N SER A 317 18.81 27.42 -17.49
CA SER A 317 19.10 28.79 -17.92
C SER A 317 18.31 29.16 -19.17
N ASN A 318 18.34 28.31 -20.21
CA ASN A 318 17.56 28.57 -21.43
C ASN A 318 16.06 28.34 -21.22
N ALA A 319 15.68 27.38 -20.36
CA ALA A 319 14.28 27.22 -19.98
C ALA A 319 13.70 28.49 -19.34
N LEU A 320 14.46 29.12 -18.42
CA LEU A 320 14.08 30.37 -17.79
C LEU A 320 13.86 31.49 -18.82
N LEU A 321 14.73 31.57 -19.84
CA LEU A 321 14.57 32.54 -20.94
C LEU A 321 13.29 32.30 -21.74
N ASP A 322 12.93 31.04 -22.02
CA ASP A 322 11.69 30.70 -22.73
C ASP A 322 10.45 31.08 -21.93
N PHE A 323 10.42 30.77 -20.63
CA PHE A 323 9.29 31.12 -19.77
C PHE A 323 9.18 32.65 -19.59
N GLN A 324 10.30 33.36 -19.46
CA GLN A 324 10.30 34.82 -19.40
C GLN A 324 9.81 35.43 -20.71
N TYR A 325 10.29 34.93 -21.86
CA TYR A 325 9.84 35.39 -23.17
C TYR A 325 8.34 35.16 -23.36
N LEU A 326 7.81 34.03 -22.90
CA LEU A 326 6.38 33.74 -22.90
C LEU A 326 5.61 34.81 -22.13
N ILE A 327 6.02 35.10 -20.89
CA ILE A 327 5.38 36.11 -20.02
C ILE A 327 5.40 37.50 -20.68
N ASP A 328 6.55 37.89 -21.23
CA ASP A 328 6.76 39.24 -21.75
C ASP A 328 6.02 39.48 -23.08
N ASN A 329 5.95 38.47 -23.95
CA ASN A 329 5.43 38.62 -25.31
C ASN A 329 4.00 38.10 -25.50
N PHE A 330 3.52 37.25 -24.60
CA PHE A 330 2.17 36.68 -24.65
C PHE A 330 1.36 36.91 -23.35
N PRO A 331 1.33 38.12 -22.77
CA PRO A 331 0.84 38.37 -21.40
C PRO A 331 -0.64 38.03 -21.15
N GLY A 332 -1.44 37.82 -22.20
CA GLY A 332 -2.86 37.43 -22.10
C GLY A 332 -3.13 35.94 -22.32
N GLU A 333 -2.12 35.13 -22.62
CA GLU A 333 -2.28 33.70 -22.86
C GLU A 333 -2.47 32.92 -21.56
N ALA A 334 -3.27 31.84 -21.62
CA ALA A 334 -3.59 31.03 -20.45
C ALA A 334 -2.36 30.34 -19.81
N LEU A 335 -1.26 30.23 -20.55
CA LEU A 335 -0.01 29.63 -20.08
C LEU A 335 0.89 30.61 -19.29
N VAL A 336 0.59 31.91 -19.28
CA VAL A 336 1.42 32.91 -18.56
C VAL A 336 1.50 32.58 -17.06
N PRO A 337 0.40 32.30 -16.34
CA PRO A 337 0.51 31.89 -14.95
C PRO A 337 1.36 30.62 -14.76
N GLU A 338 1.26 29.64 -15.65
CA GLU A 338 2.06 28.41 -15.55
C GLU A 338 3.55 28.68 -15.80
N ALA A 339 3.90 29.60 -16.69
CA ALA A 339 5.29 30.03 -16.91
C ALA A 339 5.91 30.66 -15.65
N TRP A 340 5.17 31.51 -14.93
CA TRP A 340 5.62 32.07 -13.64
C TRP A 340 5.94 30.98 -12.62
N LEU A 341 5.13 29.92 -12.58
CA LEU A 341 5.36 28.78 -11.69
C LEU A 341 6.59 27.98 -12.09
N GLN A 342 6.79 27.77 -13.39
CA GLN A 342 8.02 27.13 -13.88
C GLN A 342 9.26 27.97 -13.50
N ILE A 343 9.21 29.30 -13.61
CA ILE A 343 10.31 30.18 -13.16
C ILE A 343 10.60 29.96 -11.66
N ALA A 344 9.58 30.01 -10.81
CA ALA A 344 9.76 29.81 -9.38
C ALA A 344 10.31 28.41 -9.03
N GLN A 345 9.86 27.39 -9.77
CA GLN A 345 10.36 26.00 -9.71
C GLN A 345 11.78 25.84 -10.28
N ILE A 346 12.28 26.78 -11.09
CA ILE A 346 13.68 26.78 -11.52
C ILE A 346 14.56 27.41 -10.44
N GLN A 347 14.18 28.58 -9.95
CA GLN A 347 14.99 29.38 -9.03
C GLN A 347 15.34 28.64 -7.74
N TRP A 348 14.39 27.91 -7.14
CA TRP A 348 14.67 27.19 -5.91
C TRP A 348 15.48 25.90 -6.14
N PRO A 349 14.94 24.80 -6.70
CA PRO A 349 15.66 23.53 -6.72
C PRO A 349 16.86 23.50 -7.68
N TYR A 350 16.89 24.31 -8.76
CA TYR A 350 18.01 24.30 -9.71
C TYR A 350 19.07 25.36 -9.41
N GLN A 351 18.67 26.55 -8.96
CA GLN A 351 19.60 27.64 -8.67
C GLN A 351 19.92 27.80 -7.17
N ASN A 352 19.21 27.07 -6.29
CA ASN A 352 19.28 27.20 -4.84
C ASN A 352 19.02 28.64 -4.35
N ASP A 353 18.18 29.39 -5.07
CA ASP A 353 17.83 30.77 -4.77
C ASP A 353 16.40 30.88 -4.22
N LEU A 354 16.28 30.58 -2.93
CA LEU A 354 15.03 30.70 -2.18
C LEU A 354 14.49 32.14 -2.18
N ALA A 355 15.38 33.14 -2.18
CA ALA A 355 14.99 34.55 -2.13
C ALA A 355 14.38 35.01 -3.46
N ALA A 356 14.98 34.63 -4.59
CA ALA A 356 14.42 34.88 -5.91
C ALA A 356 13.08 34.17 -6.08
N SER A 357 12.99 32.88 -5.69
CA SER A 357 11.73 32.12 -5.75
C SER A 357 10.64 32.78 -4.90
N LEU A 358 10.96 33.19 -3.67
CA LEU A 358 10.02 33.91 -2.81
C LEU A 358 9.55 35.22 -3.46
N GLN A 359 10.47 36.00 -4.03
CA GLN A 359 10.11 37.24 -4.71
C GLN A 359 9.20 36.98 -5.92
N THR A 360 9.49 35.96 -6.74
CA THR A 360 8.65 35.57 -7.88
C THR A 360 7.24 35.18 -7.43
N HIS A 361 7.08 34.47 -6.31
CA HIS A 361 5.75 34.19 -5.75
C HIS A 361 5.02 35.47 -5.33
N LEU A 362 5.71 36.41 -4.66
CA LEU A 362 5.11 37.68 -4.21
C LEU A 362 4.77 38.61 -5.38
N ASP A 363 5.59 38.62 -6.43
CA ASP A 363 5.36 39.39 -7.65
C ASP A 363 4.16 38.83 -8.42
N PHE A 364 4.04 37.50 -8.53
CA PHE A 364 2.84 36.87 -9.10
C PHE A 364 1.57 37.36 -8.43
N LEU A 365 1.55 37.42 -7.09
CA LEU A 365 0.37 37.87 -6.32
C LEU A 365 0.07 39.34 -6.53
N THR A 366 1.09 40.15 -6.85
CA THR A 366 0.91 41.57 -7.19
C THR A 366 0.30 41.73 -8.58
N THR A 367 0.68 40.87 -9.54
CA THR A 367 0.18 40.91 -10.92
C THR A 367 -1.18 40.23 -11.08
N PHE A 368 -1.40 39.12 -10.38
CA PHE A 368 -2.59 38.27 -10.49
C PHE A 368 -3.26 38.03 -9.13
N PRO A 369 -3.67 39.08 -8.39
CA PRO A 369 -4.19 38.94 -7.02
C PRO A 369 -5.47 38.10 -6.95
N ASP A 370 -6.30 38.11 -7.99
CA ASP A 370 -7.57 37.37 -8.06
C ASP A 370 -7.44 35.99 -8.73
N HIS A 371 -6.22 35.55 -9.07
CA HIS A 371 -6.01 34.25 -9.70
C HIS A 371 -6.36 33.11 -8.76
N VAL A 372 -6.94 32.03 -9.29
CA VAL A 372 -7.40 30.88 -8.50
C VAL A 372 -6.28 30.24 -7.66
N ARG A 373 -5.02 30.36 -8.10
CA ARG A 373 -3.82 29.86 -7.40
C ARG A 373 -3.14 30.87 -6.47
N ALA A 374 -3.65 32.10 -6.34
CA ALA A 374 -3.03 33.10 -5.46
C ALA A 374 -2.92 32.64 -3.99
N PRO A 375 -3.94 32.01 -3.37
CA PRO A 375 -3.80 31.51 -2.00
C PRO A 375 -2.75 30.40 -1.85
N GLU A 376 -2.64 29.50 -2.84
CA GLU A 376 -1.62 28.43 -2.89
C GLU A 376 -0.21 29.03 -2.96
N LEU A 377 0.00 30.00 -3.83
CA LEU A 377 1.30 30.66 -4.00
C LEU A 377 1.73 31.47 -2.77
N LEU A 378 0.77 32.12 -2.10
CA LEU A 378 1.04 32.80 -0.85
C LEU A 378 1.39 31.80 0.27
N PHE A 379 0.81 30.60 0.23
CA PHE A 379 1.17 29.52 1.14
C PHE A 379 2.58 28.99 0.89
N ASP A 380 2.97 28.81 -0.37
CA ASP A 380 4.33 28.40 -0.73
C ASP A 380 5.38 29.49 -0.44
N ALA A 381 5.03 30.77 -0.62
CA ALA A 381 5.86 31.89 -0.18
C ALA A 381 6.18 31.85 1.32
N GLY A 382 5.19 31.51 2.16
CA GLY A 382 5.40 31.34 3.60
C GLY A 382 6.38 30.20 3.90
N ARG A 383 6.28 29.07 3.17
CA ARG A 383 7.20 27.94 3.28
C ARG A 383 8.62 28.30 2.87
N LEU A 384 8.80 29.09 1.80
CA LEU A 384 10.11 29.56 1.35
C LEU A 384 10.77 30.43 2.42
N ALA A 385 10.03 31.40 2.99
CA ALA A 385 10.54 32.24 4.08
C ALA A 385 10.94 31.43 5.32
N GLU A 386 10.16 30.41 5.68
CA GLU A 386 10.49 29.54 6.79
C GLU A 386 11.74 28.69 6.52
N ARG A 387 11.90 28.16 5.31
CA ARG A 387 13.11 27.41 4.89
C ARG A 387 14.36 28.28 4.92
N MET A 388 14.23 29.58 4.69
CA MET A 388 15.30 30.55 4.86
C MET A 388 15.63 30.84 6.34
N GLY A 389 14.84 30.30 7.28
CA GLY A 389 14.97 30.53 8.72
C GLY A 389 14.25 31.78 9.22
N ASP A 390 13.58 32.54 8.34
CA ASP A 390 12.82 33.74 8.72
C ASP A 390 11.40 33.37 9.15
N LEU A 391 11.30 32.78 10.35
CA LEU A 391 10.03 32.40 10.96
C LEU A 391 9.09 33.61 11.15
N ALA A 392 9.63 34.82 11.30
CA ALA A 392 8.84 36.04 11.48
C ALA A 392 8.15 36.46 10.19
N GLN A 393 8.89 36.45 9.08
CA GLN A 393 8.36 36.73 7.76
C GLN A 393 7.36 35.65 7.34
N ALA A 394 7.69 34.37 7.54
CA ALA A 394 6.79 33.25 7.26
C ALA A 394 5.44 33.41 7.95
N ALA A 395 5.45 33.71 9.26
CA ALA A 395 4.23 33.92 10.04
C ALA A 395 3.36 35.06 9.48
N THR A 396 3.99 36.15 9.03
CA THR A 396 3.31 37.31 8.43
C THR A 396 2.71 36.95 7.07
N ILE A 397 3.48 36.27 6.21
CA ILE A 397 3.06 35.87 4.86
C ILE A 397 1.84 34.95 4.94
N TRP A 398 1.86 33.91 5.78
CA TRP A 398 0.71 33.01 5.87
C TRP A 398 -0.54 33.66 6.45
N LEU A 399 -0.40 34.60 7.40
CA LEU A 399 -1.55 35.30 7.96
C LEU A 399 -2.27 36.18 6.92
N ARG A 400 -1.56 36.62 5.87
CA ARG A 400 -2.18 37.34 4.75
C ARG A 400 -3.27 36.49 4.09
N ILE A 401 -3.14 35.16 4.03
CA ILE A 401 -4.14 34.30 3.38
C ILE A 401 -5.50 34.45 4.05
N ALA A 402 -5.55 34.40 5.38
CA ALA A 402 -6.80 34.56 6.12
C ALA A 402 -7.42 35.96 6.01
N ASN A 403 -6.58 36.98 5.78
CA ASN A 403 -7.01 38.38 5.70
C ASN A 403 -7.41 38.80 4.27
N GLU A 404 -6.69 38.34 3.26
CA GLU A 404 -6.86 38.70 1.84
C GLU A 404 -7.77 37.69 1.11
N TYR A 405 -7.76 36.42 1.51
CA TYR A 405 -8.49 35.32 0.87
C TYR A 405 -9.30 34.47 1.87
N PRO A 406 -10.18 35.07 2.72
CA PRO A 406 -10.88 34.36 3.78
C PRO A 406 -11.81 33.23 3.31
N ALA A 407 -12.23 33.24 2.04
CA ALA A 407 -13.06 32.19 1.45
C ALA A 407 -12.23 30.98 0.94
N SER A 408 -10.91 31.10 0.88
CA SER A 408 -10.02 30.04 0.41
C SER A 408 -9.90 28.92 1.44
N SER A 409 -9.79 27.68 0.99
CA SER A 409 -9.45 26.54 1.84
C SER A 409 -8.08 26.69 2.52
N TYR A 410 -7.21 27.55 1.98
CA TYR A 410 -5.91 27.88 2.58
C TYR A 410 -6.01 28.85 3.78
N ALA A 411 -7.15 29.51 4.04
CA ALA A 411 -7.27 30.46 5.16
C ALA A 411 -7.02 29.80 6.53
N TYR A 412 -7.55 28.58 6.71
CA TYR A 412 -7.27 27.74 7.86
C TYR A 412 -5.77 27.42 7.94
N TRP A 413 -5.21 26.86 6.86
CA TRP A 413 -3.82 26.39 6.83
C TRP A 413 -2.81 27.52 6.99
N GLY A 414 -3.06 28.71 6.45
CA GLY A 414 -2.20 29.87 6.68
C GLY A 414 -2.17 30.30 8.15
N SER A 415 -3.34 30.37 8.79
CA SER A 415 -3.40 30.70 10.22
C SER A 415 -2.76 29.60 11.10
N TRP A 416 -2.95 28.34 10.71
CA TRP A 416 -2.34 27.15 11.31
C TRP A 416 -0.81 27.21 11.28
N GLU A 417 -0.21 27.32 10.08
CA GLU A 417 1.25 27.40 9.90
C GLU A 417 1.85 28.64 10.61
N SER A 418 1.15 29.78 10.57
CA SER A 418 1.53 30.99 11.31
C SER A 418 1.62 30.73 12.82
N GLY A 419 0.71 29.92 13.37
CA GLY A 419 0.72 29.48 14.76
C GLY A 419 1.98 28.68 15.11
N PHE A 420 2.35 27.68 14.30
CA PHE A 420 3.53 26.85 14.55
C PHE A 420 4.83 27.61 14.56
N VAL A 421 5.08 28.44 13.55
CA VAL A 421 6.34 29.16 13.48
C VAL A 421 6.47 30.20 14.60
N ARG A 422 5.35 30.74 15.10
CA ARG A 422 5.32 31.58 16.30
C ARG A 422 5.58 30.77 17.57
N TYR A 423 4.97 29.59 17.70
CA TYR A 423 5.19 28.68 18.82
C TYR A 423 6.66 28.24 18.92
N ARG A 424 7.25 27.82 17.79
CA ARG A 424 8.67 27.44 17.67
C ARG A 424 9.64 28.55 18.08
N ARG A 425 9.24 29.82 17.88
CA ARG A 425 10.02 30.99 18.27
C ARG A 425 9.82 31.39 19.74
N GLY A 426 8.98 30.67 20.49
CA GLY A 426 8.62 30.99 21.87
C GLY A 426 7.63 32.14 22.03
N ASP A 427 7.01 32.59 20.94
CA ASP A 427 6.02 33.67 20.94
C ASP A 427 4.61 33.10 21.15
N PHE A 428 4.40 32.49 22.32
CA PHE A 428 3.19 31.72 22.62
C PHE A 428 1.90 32.57 22.58
N ALA A 429 1.98 33.86 22.89
CA ALA A 429 0.83 34.76 22.83
C ALA A 429 0.39 35.03 21.38
N ALA A 430 1.34 35.28 20.49
CA ALA A 430 1.04 35.46 19.08
C ALA A 430 0.64 34.13 18.40
N ALA A 431 1.21 33.01 18.84
CA ALA A 431 0.83 31.67 18.39
C ALA A 431 -0.63 31.37 18.78
N LEU A 432 -1.01 31.63 20.04
CA LEU A 432 -2.38 31.49 20.52
C LEU A 432 -3.37 32.27 19.65
N SER A 433 -3.06 33.51 19.31
CA SER A 433 -3.91 34.34 18.42
C SER A 433 -4.04 33.73 17.01
N SER A 434 -2.96 33.20 16.44
CA SER A 434 -2.99 32.54 15.14
C SER A 434 -3.83 31.26 15.16
N PHE A 435 -3.71 30.43 16.20
CA PHE A 435 -4.54 29.22 16.35
C PHE A 435 -6.01 29.54 16.60
N GLN A 436 -6.33 30.61 17.35
CA GLN A 436 -7.71 31.09 17.49
C GLN A 436 -8.28 31.59 16.16
N GLN A 437 -7.48 32.24 15.33
CA GLN A 437 -7.88 32.61 13.98
C GLN A 437 -8.09 31.37 13.09
N ALA A 438 -7.20 30.37 13.16
CA ALA A 438 -7.38 29.09 12.46
C ALA A 438 -8.68 28.39 12.90
N ASN A 439 -8.98 28.38 14.20
CA ASN A 439 -10.21 27.82 14.76
C ASN A 439 -11.47 28.49 14.18
N ALA A 440 -11.44 29.78 13.85
CA ALA A 440 -12.55 30.46 13.19
C ALA A 440 -12.81 29.99 11.74
N PHE A 441 -11.81 29.36 11.09
CA PHE A 441 -11.92 28.74 9.77
C PHE A 441 -12.01 27.21 9.82
N ALA A 442 -12.09 26.60 11.01
CA ALA A 442 -12.22 25.17 11.15
C ALA A 442 -13.56 24.70 10.54
N SER A 443 -13.46 23.94 9.45
CA SER A 443 -14.61 23.46 8.67
C SER A 443 -15.16 22.11 9.14
N ASP A 444 -14.42 21.42 10.00
CA ASP A 444 -14.68 20.05 10.43
C ASP A 444 -14.14 19.81 11.85
N SER A 445 -14.58 18.70 12.46
CA SER A 445 -14.22 18.29 13.82
C SER A 445 -12.72 18.06 14.00
N ALA A 446 -12.05 17.48 13.00
CA ALA A 446 -10.63 17.20 13.06
C ALA A 446 -9.80 18.48 13.15
N LYS A 447 -10.13 19.51 12.35
CA LYS A 447 -9.49 20.83 12.43
C LYS A 447 -9.77 21.51 13.76
N LEU A 448 -10.99 21.40 14.28
CA LEU A 448 -11.33 21.93 15.60
C LEU A 448 -10.48 21.28 16.71
N ALA A 449 -10.40 19.94 16.71
CA ALA A 449 -9.57 19.19 17.65
C ALA A 449 -8.09 19.63 17.57
N ALA A 450 -7.57 19.74 16.36
CA ALA A 450 -6.21 20.17 16.09
C ALA A 450 -5.93 21.57 16.67
N THR A 451 -6.78 22.56 16.37
CA THR A 451 -6.58 23.92 16.87
C THR A 451 -6.73 24.01 18.38
N GLN A 452 -7.66 23.27 18.98
CA GLN A 452 -7.86 23.29 20.43
C GLN A 452 -6.70 22.62 21.18
N LEU A 453 -6.11 21.55 20.63
CA LEU A 453 -4.90 20.94 21.19
C LEU A 453 -3.77 21.98 21.30
N TRP A 454 -3.53 22.70 20.21
CA TRP A 454 -2.46 23.71 20.15
C TRP A 454 -2.75 24.99 20.94
N VAL A 455 -4.02 25.39 21.05
CA VAL A 455 -4.46 26.42 22.01
C VAL A 455 -4.09 25.99 23.44
N GLY A 456 -4.36 24.74 23.81
CA GLY A 456 -3.99 24.19 25.11
C GLY A 456 -2.48 24.20 25.35
N LYS A 457 -1.69 23.78 24.35
CA LYS A 457 -0.21 23.85 24.42
C LYS A 457 0.32 25.27 24.56
N CYS A 458 -0.31 26.26 23.93
CA CYS A 458 0.06 27.67 24.11
C CYS A 458 -0.23 28.15 25.54
N HIS A 459 -1.37 27.77 26.12
CA HIS A 459 -1.70 28.10 27.51
C HIS A 459 -0.76 27.42 28.51
N GLN A 460 -0.45 26.14 28.30
CA GLN A 460 0.52 25.40 29.11
C GLN A 460 1.89 26.08 29.09
N ALA A 461 2.38 26.46 27.92
CA ALA A 461 3.67 27.16 27.77
C ALA A 461 3.68 28.56 28.43
N GLN A 462 2.52 29.18 28.61
CA GLN A 462 2.34 30.43 29.35
C GLN A 462 2.15 30.23 30.87
N GLY A 463 2.06 28.98 31.34
CA GLY A 463 1.83 28.64 32.74
C GLY A 463 0.36 28.66 33.17
N ASP A 464 -0.59 28.74 32.23
CA ASP A 464 -2.03 28.71 32.49
C ASP A 464 -2.58 27.29 32.33
N GLN A 465 -2.41 26.49 33.38
CA GLN A 465 -2.82 25.08 33.38
C GLN A 465 -4.35 24.91 33.28
N GLU A 466 -5.14 25.82 33.87
CA GLU A 466 -6.61 25.74 33.84
C GLU A 466 -7.14 25.95 32.41
N ALA A 467 -6.62 26.96 31.70
CA ALA A 467 -6.96 27.18 30.30
C ALA A 467 -6.45 26.04 29.40
N ALA A 468 -5.26 25.49 29.71
CA ALA A 468 -4.72 24.34 28.98
C ALA A 468 -5.64 23.11 29.05
N HIS A 469 -6.03 22.70 30.27
CA HIS A 469 -6.97 21.58 30.46
C HIS A 469 -8.32 21.83 29.80
N THR A 470 -8.84 23.06 29.85
CA THR A 470 -10.10 23.42 29.20
C THR A 470 -10.02 23.21 27.69
N ALA A 471 -8.95 23.71 27.06
CA ALA A 471 -8.75 23.56 25.61
C ALA A 471 -8.53 22.11 25.20
N TRP A 472 -7.76 21.33 25.97
CA TRP A 472 -7.60 19.89 25.70
C TRP A 472 -8.89 19.10 25.89
N GLY A 473 -9.75 19.46 26.84
CA GLY A 473 -11.09 18.87 26.96
C GLY A 473 -11.96 19.14 25.74
N LEU A 474 -11.90 20.36 25.18
CA LEU A 474 -12.58 20.69 23.92
C LEU A 474 -12.00 19.91 22.75
N ALA A 475 -10.68 19.75 22.69
CA ALA A 475 -10.01 18.95 21.67
C ALA A 475 -10.42 17.48 21.74
N ALA A 476 -10.37 16.86 22.92
CA ALA A 476 -10.74 15.46 23.16
C ALA A 476 -12.19 15.16 22.75
N ALA A 477 -13.11 16.09 22.98
CA ALA A 477 -14.52 15.93 22.63
C ALA A 477 -14.85 16.17 21.15
N ALA A 478 -14.00 16.90 20.42
CA ALA A 478 -14.32 17.35 19.07
C ALA A 478 -14.32 16.22 18.03
N ASP A 479 -13.33 15.33 18.07
CA ASP A 479 -13.15 14.21 17.14
C ASP A 479 -12.61 12.96 17.88
N PRO A 480 -13.41 12.28 18.73
CA PRO A 480 -12.90 11.37 19.77
C PRO A 480 -11.97 10.24 19.34
N THR A 481 -12.00 9.83 18.07
CA THR A 481 -11.13 8.79 17.50
C THR A 481 -9.97 9.35 16.66
N GLY A 482 -9.96 10.65 16.38
CA GLY A 482 -8.92 11.32 15.60
C GLY A 482 -7.70 11.69 16.46
N TYR A 483 -6.54 11.75 15.81
CA TYR A 483 -5.23 11.94 16.45
C TYR A 483 -5.19 13.04 17.51
N TYR A 484 -5.66 14.25 17.18
CA TYR A 484 -5.53 15.39 18.10
C TYR A 484 -6.43 15.25 19.32
N SER A 485 -7.57 14.57 19.20
CA SER A 485 -8.46 14.31 20.34
C SER A 485 -7.90 13.23 21.25
N VAL A 486 -7.41 12.11 20.70
CA VAL A 486 -6.78 11.06 21.52
C VAL A 486 -5.49 11.55 22.17
N ARG A 487 -4.70 12.38 21.47
CA ARG A 487 -3.51 12.99 22.06
C ARG A 487 -3.86 14.02 23.14
N ALA A 488 -4.91 14.81 22.95
CA ALA A 488 -5.40 15.72 23.99
C ALA A 488 -5.89 14.96 25.22
N GLN A 489 -6.51 13.79 25.06
CA GLN A 489 -6.89 12.92 26.17
C GLN A 489 -5.66 12.41 26.91
N ASP A 490 -4.62 11.94 26.22
CA ASP A 490 -3.37 11.54 26.86
C ASP A 490 -2.71 12.70 27.63
N LEU A 491 -2.73 13.93 27.08
CA LEU A 491 -2.24 15.12 27.79
C LEU A 491 -3.05 15.44 29.06
N LEU A 492 -4.37 15.21 29.06
CA LEU A 492 -5.21 15.38 30.24
C LEU A 492 -4.91 14.34 31.31
N ASP A 493 -4.62 13.10 30.90
CA ASP A 493 -4.33 11.96 31.78
C ASP A 493 -2.86 11.94 32.25
N GLY A 494 -2.00 12.73 31.61
CA GLY A 494 -0.56 12.81 31.92
C GLY A 494 0.26 11.70 31.26
N ASN A 495 -0.25 11.10 30.18
CA ASN A 495 0.40 10.02 29.47
C ASN A 495 1.38 10.52 28.40
N GLU A 496 2.52 9.85 28.28
CA GLU A 496 3.46 10.03 27.18
C GLU A 496 2.90 9.43 25.87
N PRO A 497 3.38 9.90 24.69
CA PRO A 497 3.00 9.30 23.42
C PRO A 497 3.32 7.79 23.38
N PHE A 498 2.34 6.97 22.99
CA PHE A 498 2.45 5.50 22.96
C PHE A 498 2.77 4.87 24.32
N GLU A 499 2.39 5.51 25.43
CA GLU A 499 2.55 4.91 26.74
C GLU A 499 1.68 3.65 26.89
N SER A 500 2.38 2.57 27.27
CA SER A 500 1.81 1.26 27.54
C SER A 500 1.50 1.12 29.02
N PHE A 501 0.32 0.61 29.34
CA PHE A 501 -0.11 0.35 30.71
C PHE A 501 -1.06 -0.86 30.75
N GLY A 502 -1.23 -1.47 31.92
CA GLY A 502 -2.10 -2.64 32.12
C GLY A 502 -1.53 -3.95 31.57
N VAL A 503 -2.39 -4.96 31.48
CA VAL A 503 -2.08 -6.28 30.92
C VAL A 503 -2.88 -6.48 29.63
N PHE A 504 -2.23 -7.01 28.59
CA PHE A 504 -2.90 -7.30 27.33
C PHE A 504 -3.73 -8.59 27.43
N ASP A 505 -5.02 -8.50 27.10
CA ASP A 505 -5.94 -9.62 27.00
C ASP A 505 -6.45 -9.76 25.57
N PHE A 506 -5.99 -10.81 24.89
CA PHE A 506 -6.41 -11.16 23.54
C PHE A 506 -7.42 -12.33 23.52
N SER A 507 -7.97 -12.71 24.68
CA SER A 507 -8.91 -13.83 24.82
C SER A 507 -10.34 -13.43 24.40
N THR A 508 -10.54 -13.20 23.10
CA THR A 508 -11.85 -12.85 22.54
C THR A 508 -12.65 -14.09 22.13
N ASP A 509 -13.90 -14.19 22.58
CA ASP A 509 -14.86 -15.21 22.11
C ASP A 509 -15.59 -14.70 20.87
N ILE A 510 -14.90 -14.79 19.73
CA ILE A 510 -15.38 -14.22 18.46
C ILE A 510 -16.71 -14.85 18.00
N GLU A 511 -17.00 -16.08 18.40
CA GLU A 511 -18.23 -16.77 18.02
C GLU A 511 -19.43 -16.28 18.86
N ALA A 512 -19.24 -16.07 20.16
CA ALA A 512 -20.24 -15.42 21.00
C ALA A 512 -20.52 -13.98 20.53
N GLU A 513 -19.47 -13.21 20.23
CA GLU A 513 -19.60 -11.85 19.70
C GLU A 513 -20.30 -11.82 18.33
N ARG A 514 -20.07 -12.82 17.48
CA ARG A 514 -20.74 -12.94 16.18
C ARG A 514 -22.25 -13.15 16.35
N GLN A 515 -22.68 -13.96 17.32
CA GLN A 515 -24.10 -14.14 17.63
C GLN A 515 -24.76 -12.84 18.09
N GLU A 516 -24.07 -12.04 18.91
CA GLU A 516 -24.52 -10.70 19.30
C GLU A 516 -24.61 -9.77 18.09
N ALA A 517 -23.58 -9.78 17.23
CA ALA A 517 -23.55 -8.97 16.01
C ALA A 517 -24.68 -9.34 15.05
N GLU A 518 -25.02 -10.62 14.91
CA GLU A 518 -26.18 -11.06 14.12
C GLU A 518 -27.49 -10.51 14.71
N ALA A 519 -27.69 -10.63 16.02
CA ALA A 519 -28.89 -10.12 16.68
C ALA A 519 -29.04 -8.60 16.48
N TRP A 520 -27.94 -7.86 16.62
CA TRP A 520 -27.89 -6.43 16.34
C TRP A 520 -28.15 -6.11 14.87
N LEU A 521 -27.57 -6.87 13.92
CA LEU A 521 -27.76 -6.68 12.49
C LEU A 521 -29.25 -6.82 12.12
N ARG A 522 -29.91 -7.84 12.67
CA ARG A 522 -31.34 -8.10 12.47
C ARG A 522 -32.21 -6.95 12.92
N GLN A 523 -31.89 -6.38 14.09
CA GLN A 523 -32.61 -5.24 14.62
C GLN A 523 -32.35 -3.98 13.77
N THR A 524 -31.08 -3.68 13.48
CA THR A 524 -30.65 -2.47 12.78
C THR A 524 -31.22 -2.38 11.37
N PHE A 525 -31.22 -3.49 10.63
CA PHE A 525 -31.64 -3.54 9.22
C PHE A 525 -33.02 -4.17 9.02
N SER A 526 -33.77 -4.41 10.10
CA SER A 526 -35.12 -5.01 10.05
C SER A 526 -35.16 -6.32 9.25
N ILE A 527 -34.21 -7.22 9.51
CA ILE A 527 -34.07 -8.50 8.79
C ILE A 527 -35.06 -9.52 9.35
N GLU A 528 -35.98 -10.00 8.52
CA GLU A 528 -37.09 -10.88 8.95
C GLU A 528 -36.80 -12.39 8.85
N THR A 529 -35.71 -12.82 8.19
CA THR A 529 -35.42 -14.25 8.04
C THR A 529 -35.12 -14.90 9.40
N THR A 530 -35.41 -16.20 9.54
CA THR A 530 -35.04 -16.99 10.75
C THR A 530 -33.81 -17.85 10.53
N GLU A 531 -33.27 -17.86 9.30
CA GLU A 531 -32.04 -18.58 8.95
C GLU A 531 -30.81 -17.88 9.50
N SER A 532 -29.80 -18.64 9.90
CA SER A 532 -28.49 -18.12 10.33
C SER A 532 -27.90 -17.16 9.28
N LEU A 533 -27.25 -16.10 9.74
CA LEU A 533 -26.52 -15.17 8.87
C LEU A 533 -25.02 -15.52 8.79
N PHE A 534 -24.61 -16.67 9.35
CA PHE A 534 -23.20 -17.10 9.32
C PHE A 534 -22.84 -17.74 7.99
N ASP A 535 -23.66 -18.69 7.56
CA ASP A 535 -23.41 -19.44 6.33
C ASP A 535 -23.76 -18.60 5.10
N LEU A 536 -22.99 -18.83 4.03
CA LEU A 536 -23.31 -18.32 2.71
C LEU A 536 -24.70 -18.84 2.29
N ASP A 537 -25.55 -17.96 1.77
CA ASP A 537 -26.77 -18.41 1.13
C ASP A 537 -26.51 -19.04 -0.23
N ALA A 538 -27.55 -19.60 -0.83
CA ALA A 538 -27.46 -20.25 -2.14
C ALA A 538 -26.97 -19.29 -3.25
N ALA A 539 -27.25 -17.98 -3.16
CA ALA A 539 -26.84 -17.01 -4.17
C ALA A 539 -25.33 -16.75 -4.08
N LEU A 540 -24.81 -16.49 -2.88
CA LEU A 540 -23.37 -16.30 -2.67
C LEU A 540 -22.58 -17.58 -2.93
N ALA A 541 -23.07 -18.72 -2.43
CA ALA A 541 -22.40 -20.01 -2.59
C ALA A 541 -22.32 -20.46 -4.06
N SER A 542 -23.24 -19.98 -4.92
CA SER A 542 -23.22 -20.25 -6.36
C SER A 542 -22.65 -19.10 -7.21
N ASP A 543 -22.19 -18.01 -6.57
CA ASP A 543 -21.59 -16.90 -7.31
C ASP A 543 -20.28 -17.36 -7.97
N PRO A 544 -20.14 -17.21 -9.30
CA PRO A 544 -18.98 -17.71 -10.02
C PRO A 544 -17.67 -17.04 -9.58
N ARG A 545 -17.71 -15.83 -9.03
CA ARG A 545 -16.52 -15.14 -8.50
C ARG A 545 -16.05 -15.80 -7.21
N LEU A 546 -16.96 -16.17 -6.31
CA LEU A 546 -16.59 -16.92 -5.11
C LEU A 546 -15.94 -18.25 -5.48
N ILE A 547 -16.56 -19.00 -6.39
CA ILE A 547 -16.08 -20.32 -6.82
C ILE A 547 -14.69 -20.23 -7.48
N ARG A 548 -14.48 -19.26 -8.37
CA ARG A 548 -13.15 -19.02 -8.97
C ARG A 548 -12.13 -18.53 -7.94
N GLY A 549 -12.53 -17.62 -7.06
CA GLY A 549 -11.68 -17.09 -6.00
C GLY A 549 -11.15 -18.18 -5.09
N GLU A 550 -12.00 -19.11 -4.66
CA GLU A 550 -11.60 -20.26 -3.83
C GLU A 550 -10.69 -21.26 -4.57
N GLU A 551 -10.88 -21.44 -5.88
CA GLU A 551 -10.00 -22.26 -6.70
C GLU A 551 -8.62 -21.61 -6.82
N PHE A 552 -8.56 -20.32 -7.17
CA PHE A 552 -7.30 -19.57 -7.19
C PHE A 552 -6.60 -19.59 -5.82
N TRP A 553 -7.36 -19.42 -4.73
CA TRP A 553 -6.81 -19.43 -3.37
C TRP A 553 -6.14 -20.76 -3.05
N ARG A 554 -6.81 -21.88 -3.34
CA ARG A 554 -6.26 -23.24 -3.13
C ARG A 554 -5.02 -23.52 -3.96
N LEU A 555 -4.91 -22.94 -5.15
CA LEU A 555 -3.74 -23.06 -6.04
C LEU A 555 -2.60 -22.09 -5.68
N GLY A 556 -2.75 -21.29 -4.62
CA GLY A 556 -1.77 -20.29 -4.19
C GLY A 556 -1.68 -19.05 -5.10
N LEU A 557 -2.72 -18.82 -5.92
CA LEU A 557 -2.86 -17.67 -6.82
C LEU A 557 -3.63 -16.55 -6.09
N PHE A 558 -3.02 -16.02 -5.03
CA PHE A 558 -3.71 -15.12 -4.10
C PHE A 558 -4.13 -13.79 -4.70
N ASN A 559 -3.39 -13.27 -5.69
CA ASN A 559 -3.76 -12.01 -6.35
C ASN A 559 -5.01 -12.17 -7.21
N GLU A 560 -5.08 -13.26 -7.97
CA GLU A 560 -6.24 -13.64 -8.77
C GLU A 560 -7.44 -13.94 -7.86
N ALA A 561 -7.23 -14.69 -6.77
CA ALA A 561 -8.27 -14.99 -5.79
C ALA A 561 -8.86 -13.72 -5.16
N ARG A 562 -7.98 -12.84 -4.66
CA ARG A 562 -8.37 -11.56 -4.06
C ARG A 562 -9.17 -10.70 -5.03
N ALA A 563 -8.79 -10.65 -6.31
CA ALA A 563 -9.52 -9.87 -7.31
C ALA A 563 -10.98 -10.35 -7.45
N GLU A 564 -11.21 -11.66 -7.49
CA GLU A 564 -12.55 -12.24 -7.54
C GLU A 564 -13.36 -11.92 -6.28
N PHE A 565 -12.74 -12.10 -5.11
CA PHE A 565 -13.39 -11.82 -3.82
C PHE A 565 -13.75 -10.35 -3.63
N GLU A 566 -12.86 -9.44 -4.03
CA GLU A 566 -13.11 -8.00 -3.94
C GLU A 566 -14.18 -7.51 -4.92
N ASP A 567 -14.23 -8.07 -6.13
CA ASP A 567 -15.31 -7.78 -7.08
C ASP A 567 -16.68 -8.25 -6.53
N LEU A 568 -16.73 -9.46 -5.94
CA LEU A 568 -17.92 -9.96 -5.27
C LEU A 568 -18.33 -9.07 -4.09
N ARG A 569 -17.40 -8.76 -3.17
CA ARG A 569 -17.64 -7.88 -2.02
C ARG A 569 -18.17 -6.51 -2.47
N SER A 570 -17.58 -5.93 -3.51
CA SER A 570 -18.00 -4.64 -4.06
C SER A 570 -19.41 -4.70 -4.68
N SER A 571 -19.76 -5.82 -5.32
CA SER A 571 -21.10 -5.97 -5.91
C SER A 571 -22.23 -6.06 -4.87
N VAL A 572 -21.93 -6.51 -3.66
CA VAL A 572 -22.88 -6.58 -2.54
C VAL A 572 -22.71 -5.42 -1.56
N GLN A 573 -22.05 -4.34 -1.96
CA GLN A 573 -21.66 -3.27 -1.03
C GLN A 573 -22.82 -2.56 -0.31
N ASN A 574 -24.05 -2.68 -0.83
CA ASN A 574 -25.26 -2.11 -0.25
C ASN A 574 -26.15 -3.17 0.46
N ASP A 575 -25.69 -4.42 0.53
CA ASP A 575 -26.38 -5.51 1.19
C ASP A 575 -25.64 -5.89 2.49
N PRO A 576 -26.14 -5.48 3.67
CA PRO A 576 -25.48 -5.75 4.94
C PRO A 576 -25.47 -7.24 5.31
N VAL A 577 -26.45 -8.03 4.85
CA VAL A 577 -26.52 -9.47 5.15
C VAL A 577 -25.51 -10.24 4.32
N ALA A 578 -25.48 -10.00 3.01
CA ALA A 578 -24.50 -10.62 2.14
C ALA A 578 -23.07 -10.22 2.54
N THR A 579 -22.86 -8.95 2.92
CA THR A 579 -21.56 -8.48 3.43
C THR A 579 -21.17 -9.19 4.73
N PHE A 580 -22.09 -9.38 5.67
CA PHE A 580 -21.81 -10.07 6.95
C PHE A 580 -21.38 -11.53 6.73
N ARG A 581 -22.06 -12.24 5.83
CA ARG A 581 -21.71 -13.60 5.41
C ARG A 581 -20.32 -13.67 4.76
N LEU A 582 -20.02 -12.73 3.87
CA LEU A 582 -18.69 -12.65 3.24
C LEU A 582 -17.59 -12.31 4.24
N VAL A 583 -17.85 -11.45 5.23
CA VAL A 583 -16.88 -11.15 6.30
C VAL A 583 -16.47 -12.42 7.02
N HIS A 584 -17.41 -13.28 7.42
CA HIS A 584 -17.06 -14.57 8.03
C HIS A 584 -16.22 -15.44 7.10
N LYS A 585 -16.64 -15.56 5.82
CA LYS A 585 -15.90 -16.33 4.83
C LYS A 585 -14.45 -15.83 4.63
N PHE A 586 -14.26 -14.51 4.62
CA PHE A 586 -12.92 -13.93 4.47
C PHE A 586 -12.05 -14.14 5.70
N LEU A 587 -12.62 -14.16 6.91
CA LEU A 587 -11.88 -14.52 8.12
C LEU A 587 -11.38 -15.97 8.05
N ASP A 588 -12.22 -16.91 7.60
CA ASP A 588 -11.84 -18.32 7.47
C ASP A 588 -10.72 -18.53 6.45
N LEU A 589 -10.70 -17.72 5.40
CA LEU A 589 -9.64 -17.75 4.38
C LEU A 589 -8.36 -17.03 4.83
N GLY A 590 -8.38 -16.22 5.89
CA GLY A 590 -7.27 -15.33 6.24
C GLY A 590 -7.18 -14.06 5.36
N LEU A 591 -8.26 -13.70 4.64
CA LEU A 591 -8.42 -12.47 3.88
C LEU A 591 -8.85 -11.31 4.80
N TYR A 592 -8.02 -11.03 5.81
CA TYR A 592 -8.35 -10.12 6.90
C TYR A 592 -8.66 -8.69 6.42
N ARG A 593 -7.93 -8.18 5.42
CA ARG A 593 -8.21 -6.86 4.83
C ARG A 593 -9.63 -6.76 4.27
N SER A 594 -10.07 -7.77 3.52
CA SER A 594 -11.42 -7.84 2.96
C SER A 594 -12.48 -7.90 4.07
N ALA A 595 -12.21 -8.68 5.13
CA ALA A 595 -13.08 -8.74 6.31
C ALA A 595 -13.16 -7.39 7.05
N ILE A 596 -12.04 -6.69 7.24
CA ILE A 596 -11.97 -5.34 7.83
C ILE A 596 -12.82 -4.36 7.03
N HIS A 597 -12.70 -4.38 5.69
CA HIS A 597 -13.49 -3.52 4.82
C HIS A 597 -14.99 -3.86 4.89
N GLY A 598 -15.36 -5.14 4.87
CA GLY A 598 -16.75 -5.57 5.01
C GLY A 598 -17.36 -5.17 6.36
N ALA A 599 -16.63 -5.34 7.46
CA ALA A 599 -17.06 -4.90 8.79
C ALA A 599 -17.28 -3.38 8.82
N ARG A 600 -16.35 -2.57 8.30
CA ARG A 600 -16.54 -1.10 8.23
C ARG A 600 -17.74 -0.72 7.37
N GLN A 601 -17.96 -1.41 6.26
CA GLN A 601 -19.05 -1.16 5.33
C GLN A 601 -20.42 -1.40 5.98
N ILE A 602 -20.58 -2.48 6.76
CA ILE A 602 -21.81 -2.74 7.53
C ILE A 602 -22.10 -1.59 8.51
N LEU A 603 -21.09 -1.13 9.24
CA LEU A 603 -21.25 -0.01 10.17
C LEU A 603 -21.57 1.30 9.44
N HIS A 604 -21.02 1.51 8.24
CA HIS A 604 -21.35 2.65 7.40
C HIS A 604 -22.82 2.61 6.94
N LEU A 605 -23.32 1.44 6.52
CA LEU A 605 -24.73 1.25 6.17
C LEU A 605 -25.67 1.49 7.37
N ALA A 606 -25.19 1.23 8.59
CA ALA A 606 -25.91 1.54 9.82
C ALA A 606 -25.85 3.04 10.20
N GLY A 607 -25.22 3.89 9.39
CA GLY A 607 -25.11 5.33 9.63
C GLY A 607 -24.07 5.71 10.70
N MET A 608 -23.11 4.82 11.01
CA MET A 608 -22.11 5.05 12.05
C MET A 608 -20.84 5.69 11.48
N ASP A 609 -20.51 6.87 11.99
CA ASP A 609 -19.18 7.50 11.83
C ASP A 609 -18.12 6.79 12.70
N ASP A 610 -16.87 7.23 12.63
CA ASP A 610 -15.77 6.54 13.29
C ASP A 610 -15.93 6.49 14.81
N ALA A 611 -16.36 7.59 15.45
CA ALA A 611 -16.64 7.61 16.89
C ALA A 611 -17.83 6.72 17.28
N ALA A 612 -18.93 6.76 16.53
CA ALA A 612 -20.09 5.92 16.78
C ALA A 612 -19.76 4.43 16.65
N THR A 613 -18.85 4.06 15.73
CA THR A 613 -18.45 2.66 15.54
C THR A 613 -17.84 2.01 16.78
N MET A 614 -17.27 2.81 17.70
CA MET A 614 -16.72 2.28 18.95
C MET A 614 -17.80 1.76 19.91
N ASN A 615 -19.08 2.08 19.66
CA ASN A 615 -20.24 1.58 20.41
C ASN A 615 -21.02 0.48 19.67
N ALA A 616 -20.53 0.01 18.52
CA ALA A 616 -21.11 -1.15 17.83
C ALA A 616 -20.84 -2.46 18.62
N PRO A 617 -21.54 -3.57 18.30
CA PRO A 617 -21.21 -4.87 18.88
C PRO A 617 -19.71 -5.18 18.78
N PRO A 618 -19.06 -5.71 19.84
CA PRO A 618 -17.60 -5.88 19.90
C PRO A 618 -16.99 -6.57 18.69
N TYR A 619 -17.71 -7.56 18.13
CA TYR A 619 -17.36 -8.30 16.92
C TYR A 619 -16.77 -7.43 15.80
N PHE A 620 -17.43 -6.30 15.50
CA PHE A 620 -16.99 -5.47 14.38
C PHE A 620 -15.66 -4.78 14.64
N ASN A 621 -15.39 -4.38 15.89
CA ASN A 621 -14.14 -3.74 16.25
C ASN A 621 -13.02 -4.77 16.47
N HIS A 622 -13.32 -5.98 16.96
CA HIS A 622 -12.35 -7.07 16.97
C HIS A 622 -12.00 -7.59 15.57
N ILE A 623 -12.89 -7.46 14.57
CA ILE A 623 -12.52 -7.71 13.17
C ILE A 623 -11.69 -6.57 12.61
N ARG A 624 -12.17 -5.33 12.79
CA ARG A 624 -11.50 -4.14 12.25
C ARG A 624 -10.10 -4.04 12.85
N PHE A 625 -9.93 -4.24 14.14
CA PHE A 625 -8.67 -4.13 14.87
C PHE A 625 -8.27 -5.50 15.45
N GLY A 626 -8.28 -6.54 14.62
CA GLY A 626 -7.95 -7.90 15.05
C GLY A 626 -6.49 -8.09 15.41
N HIS A 627 -6.23 -9.11 16.23
CA HIS A 627 -4.90 -9.58 16.60
C HIS A 627 -4.37 -10.67 15.63
N TYR A 628 -4.67 -10.51 14.34
CA TYR A 628 -4.26 -11.46 13.29
C TYR A 628 -2.73 -11.62 13.24
N PHE A 629 -2.26 -12.84 12.96
CA PHE A 629 -0.84 -13.21 13.08
C PHE A 629 -0.26 -12.96 14.49
N GLY A 630 -1.10 -12.96 15.53
CA GLY A 630 -0.69 -12.57 16.90
C GLY A 630 0.47 -13.38 17.46
N GLU A 631 0.55 -14.69 17.19
CA GLU A 631 1.70 -15.52 17.60
C GLU A 631 3.02 -14.96 17.05
N LEU A 632 3.03 -14.53 15.79
CA LEU A 632 4.22 -14.00 15.12
C LEU A 632 4.52 -12.55 15.57
N ILE A 633 3.49 -11.70 15.58
CA ILE A 633 3.64 -10.28 15.92
C ILE A 633 4.08 -10.11 17.37
N LEU A 634 3.45 -10.79 18.32
CA LEU A 634 3.82 -10.69 19.73
C LEU A 634 5.20 -11.29 20.01
N LEU A 635 5.58 -12.37 19.31
CA LEU A 635 6.91 -12.96 19.43
C LEU A 635 8.00 -11.98 18.95
N GLU A 636 7.82 -11.38 17.78
CA GLU A 636 8.80 -10.44 17.23
C GLU A 636 8.81 -9.11 18.00
N ALA A 637 7.66 -8.64 18.49
CA ALA A 637 7.61 -7.50 19.41
C ALA A 637 8.45 -7.77 20.67
N PHE A 638 8.27 -8.95 21.29
CA PHE A 638 9.05 -9.37 22.45
C PHE A 638 10.55 -9.46 22.14
N HIS A 639 10.94 -10.05 21.01
CA HIS A 639 12.35 -10.17 20.61
C HIS A 639 13.04 -8.80 20.40
N GLN A 640 12.27 -7.78 20.00
CA GLN A 640 12.79 -6.46 19.66
C GLN A 640 12.54 -5.40 20.75
N ASP A 641 11.99 -5.79 21.91
CA ASP A 641 11.59 -4.89 23.01
C ASP A 641 10.60 -3.81 22.55
N LEU A 642 9.70 -4.15 21.63
CA LEU A 642 8.65 -3.28 21.11
C LEU A 642 7.34 -3.57 21.83
N ASP A 643 6.50 -2.54 21.97
CA ASP A 643 5.12 -2.73 22.40
C ASP A 643 4.33 -3.52 21.34
N GLY A 644 3.62 -4.56 21.77
CA GLY A 644 2.85 -5.43 20.87
C GLY A 644 1.70 -4.71 20.17
N LEU A 645 1.00 -3.80 20.85
CA LEU A 645 -0.09 -3.01 20.28
C LEU A 645 0.46 -1.99 19.26
N LEU A 646 1.65 -1.44 19.50
CA LEU A 646 2.35 -0.62 18.52
C LEU A 646 2.64 -1.42 17.25
N LEU A 647 3.19 -2.63 17.39
CA LEU A 647 3.52 -3.45 16.23
C LEU A 647 2.27 -3.90 15.45
N PHE A 648 1.18 -4.26 16.14
CA PHE A 648 -0.12 -4.48 15.49
C PHE A 648 -0.59 -3.24 14.73
N SER A 649 -0.44 -2.05 15.31
CA SER A 649 -0.85 -0.79 14.68
C SER A 649 -0.06 -0.51 13.40
N VAL A 650 1.25 -0.79 13.40
CA VAL A 650 2.12 -0.69 12.22
C VAL A 650 1.67 -1.69 11.15
N VAL A 651 1.58 -2.99 11.46
CA VAL A 651 1.17 -4.03 10.49
C VAL A 651 -0.19 -3.71 9.88
N ARG A 652 -1.13 -3.27 10.73
CA ARG A 652 -2.46 -2.84 10.31
C ARG A 652 -2.42 -1.70 9.30
N LEU A 653 -1.62 -0.66 9.56
CA LEU A 653 -1.54 0.48 8.65
C LEU A 653 -0.83 0.12 7.34
N GLU A 654 0.22 -0.70 7.42
CA GLU A 654 1.03 -1.07 6.27
C GLU A 654 0.29 -1.96 5.27
N SER A 655 -0.44 -2.96 5.75
CA SER A 655 -1.04 -3.98 4.89
C SER A 655 -2.50 -4.31 5.19
N ALA A 656 -3.05 -3.83 6.31
CA ALA A 656 -4.29 -4.35 6.87
C ALA A 656 -4.28 -5.88 6.98
N PHE A 657 -3.12 -6.43 7.35
CA PHE A 657 -2.86 -7.86 7.51
C PHE A 657 -2.89 -8.68 6.20
N GLU A 658 -2.65 -8.04 5.06
CA GLU A 658 -2.59 -8.71 3.75
C GLU A 658 -1.13 -9.00 3.36
N GLY A 659 -0.67 -10.24 3.55
CA GLY A 659 0.76 -10.59 3.44
C GLY A 659 1.35 -10.61 2.02
N PHE A 660 0.52 -10.62 0.98
CA PHE A 660 0.96 -10.78 -0.42
C PHE A 660 0.81 -9.52 -1.27
N VAL A 661 0.78 -8.33 -0.64
CA VAL A 661 0.60 -7.04 -1.33
C VAL A 661 1.91 -6.29 -1.57
N THR A 662 1.90 -5.54 -2.68
CA THR A 662 2.97 -4.62 -3.08
C THR A 662 2.41 -3.20 -3.11
N SER A 663 3.07 -2.25 -2.46
CA SER A 663 2.74 -0.83 -2.62
C SER A 663 3.22 -0.27 -3.95
N TYR A 664 2.75 0.93 -4.29
CA TYR A 664 3.26 1.70 -5.43
C TYR A 664 4.78 1.97 -5.35
N ALA A 665 5.32 2.10 -4.13
CA ALA A 665 6.77 2.26 -3.89
C ALA A 665 7.54 0.93 -3.88
N ALA A 666 6.93 -0.15 -4.38
CA ALA A 666 7.48 -1.51 -4.41
C ALA A 666 7.77 -2.14 -3.03
N ALA A 667 7.21 -1.58 -1.95
CA ALA A 667 7.29 -2.16 -0.62
C ALA A 667 6.38 -3.40 -0.50
N ARG A 668 6.79 -4.42 0.26
CA ARG A 668 6.20 -5.77 0.18
C ARG A 668 5.81 -6.33 1.55
N GLY A 669 4.69 -7.06 1.57
CA GLY A 669 4.28 -7.88 2.72
C GLY A 669 3.57 -7.15 3.85
N LEU A 670 3.41 -7.85 4.97
CA LEU A 670 2.67 -7.39 6.15
C LEU A 670 3.18 -6.05 6.71
N MET A 671 4.50 -5.84 6.71
CA MET A 671 5.13 -4.63 7.22
C MET A 671 5.69 -3.72 6.11
N GLN A 672 5.32 -3.98 4.84
CA GLN A 672 5.72 -3.17 3.68
C GLN A 672 7.22 -2.82 3.67
N VAL A 673 8.06 -3.85 3.71
CA VAL A 673 9.52 -3.66 3.64
C VAL A 673 9.91 -3.43 2.19
N ILE A 674 10.73 -2.40 1.92
CA ILE A 674 11.28 -2.14 0.58
C ILE A 674 12.40 -3.16 0.29
N PRO A 675 12.50 -3.70 -0.93
CA PRO A 675 13.51 -4.69 -1.32
C PRO A 675 14.95 -4.38 -0.88
N SER A 676 15.44 -3.17 -1.12
CA SER A 676 16.79 -2.76 -0.74
C SER A 676 17.01 -2.77 0.78
N THR A 677 16.01 -2.36 1.55
CA THR A 677 16.01 -2.47 3.02
C THR A 677 16.00 -3.93 3.45
N GLY A 678 15.17 -4.77 2.82
CA GLY A 678 15.10 -6.20 3.09
C GLY A 678 16.44 -6.92 2.87
N GLN A 679 17.14 -6.62 1.78
CA GLN A 679 18.49 -7.17 1.50
C GLN A 679 19.50 -6.77 2.59
N SER A 680 19.46 -5.51 3.04
CA SER A 680 20.32 -5.03 4.13
C SER A 680 20.02 -5.75 5.45
N ILE A 681 18.74 -5.95 5.78
CA ILE A 681 18.31 -6.66 6.99
C ILE A 681 18.70 -8.15 6.91
N ALA A 682 18.48 -8.80 5.76
CA ALA A 682 18.87 -10.20 5.54
C ALA A 682 20.36 -10.41 5.84
N ALA A 683 21.22 -9.50 5.35
CA ALA A 683 22.66 -9.54 5.64
C ALA A 683 22.98 -9.32 7.13
N GLN A 684 22.28 -8.41 7.80
CA GLN A 684 22.47 -8.13 9.24
C GLN A 684 22.01 -9.28 10.14
N LEU A 685 20.91 -9.93 9.78
CA LEU A 685 20.34 -11.06 10.52
C LEU A 685 21.01 -12.40 10.19
N GLY A 686 21.90 -12.45 9.20
CA GLY A 686 22.49 -13.70 8.72
C GLY A 686 21.47 -14.65 8.11
N TRP A 687 20.49 -14.11 7.37
CA TRP A 687 19.49 -14.89 6.67
C TRP A 687 20.15 -15.78 5.61
N PRO A 688 19.60 -16.98 5.29
CA PRO A 688 20.16 -17.87 4.27
C PRO A 688 20.49 -17.19 2.93
N ASP A 689 21.56 -17.65 2.27
CA ASP A 689 22.10 -17.09 1.03
C ASP A 689 21.12 -17.11 -0.16
N ASN A 690 20.04 -17.88 -0.08
CA ASN A 690 18.98 -17.95 -1.09
C ASN A 690 17.85 -16.93 -0.87
N TYR A 691 18.06 -15.91 -0.03
CA TYR A 691 17.13 -14.79 0.12
C TYR A 691 16.78 -14.16 -1.23
N THR A 692 15.50 -13.91 -1.46
CA THR A 692 14.99 -13.12 -2.58
C THR A 692 14.04 -12.04 -2.08
N ASP A 693 13.82 -10.99 -2.86
CA ASP A 693 12.86 -9.95 -2.49
C ASP A 693 11.42 -10.48 -2.34
N ASP A 694 11.11 -11.66 -2.89
CA ASP A 694 9.81 -12.31 -2.76
C ASP A 694 9.63 -12.94 -1.37
N ASP A 695 10.71 -13.19 -0.62
CA ASP A 695 10.62 -13.60 0.77
C ASP A 695 9.88 -12.58 1.63
N LEU A 696 9.90 -11.30 1.25
CA LEU A 696 9.16 -10.25 1.95
C LEU A 696 7.63 -10.42 1.88
N TYR A 697 7.09 -11.24 0.96
CA TYR A 697 5.67 -11.60 0.96
C TYR A 697 5.31 -12.73 1.93
N ARG A 698 6.31 -13.32 2.61
CA ARG A 698 6.08 -14.33 3.65
C ARG A 698 5.80 -13.60 4.96
N PRO A 699 4.60 -13.72 5.58
CA PRO A 699 4.31 -13.13 6.87
C PRO A 699 5.44 -13.28 7.90
N PHE A 700 5.97 -14.50 8.04
CA PHE A 700 7.09 -14.85 8.92
C PHE A 700 8.33 -13.96 8.73
N VAL A 701 8.73 -13.71 7.48
CA VAL A 701 9.89 -12.87 7.16
C VAL A 701 9.55 -11.40 7.28
N SER A 702 8.38 -10.99 6.76
CA SER A 702 7.95 -9.59 6.74
C SER A 702 7.84 -8.99 8.14
N VAL A 703 7.22 -9.69 9.08
CA VAL A 703 7.07 -9.22 10.47
C VAL A 703 8.42 -9.16 11.17
N ARG A 704 9.26 -10.19 11.03
CA ARG A 704 10.59 -10.22 11.63
C ARG A 704 11.47 -9.08 11.11
N PHE A 705 11.47 -8.84 9.80
CA PHE A 705 12.30 -7.81 9.18
C PHE A 705 11.78 -6.40 9.53
N GLY A 706 10.47 -6.19 9.46
CA GLY A 706 9.86 -4.91 9.80
C GLY A 706 10.03 -4.56 11.28
N ALA A 707 9.82 -5.51 12.19
CA ALA A 707 10.02 -5.31 13.64
C ALA A 707 11.49 -4.98 13.95
N TYR A 708 12.43 -5.73 13.38
CA TYR A 708 13.86 -5.44 13.52
C TYR A 708 14.22 -4.03 13.02
N TYR A 709 13.71 -3.64 11.86
CA TYR A 709 13.99 -2.31 11.30
C TYR A 709 13.37 -1.18 12.12
N LEU A 710 12.15 -1.36 12.62
CA LEU A 710 11.49 -0.39 13.50
C LEU A 710 12.25 -0.21 14.82
N ALA A 711 12.70 -1.30 15.44
CA ALA A 711 13.51 -1.25 16.65
C ALA A 711 14.86 -0.55 16.41
N GLN A 712 15.50 -0.81 15.27
CA GLN A 712 16.71 -0.08 14.87
C GLN A 712 16.45 1.43 14.77
N GLN A 713 15.29 1.86 14.25
CA GLN A 713 14.96 3.28 14.20
C GLN A 713 14.63 3.85 15.59
N ARG A 714 13.90 3.13 16.44
CA ARG A 714 13.68 3.51 17.84
C ARG A 714 15.01 3.77 18.56
N ASP A 715 15.94 2.84 18.45
CA ASP A 715 17.25 2.93 19.13
C ASP A 715 18.09 4.08 18.56
N ARG A 716 17.99 4.36 17.26
CA ARG A 716 18.67 5.49 16.60
C ARG A 716 18.21 6.86 17.12
N PHE A 717 16.95 6.96 17.56
CA PHE A 717 16.36 8.20 18.05
C PHE A 717 16.11 8.17 19.57
N ASP A 718 16.94 7.42 20.31
CA ASP A 718 16.96 7.37 21.78
C ASP A 718 15.58 7.05 22.40
N GLY A 719 14.78 6.21 21.73
CA GLY A 719 13.44 5.82 22.18
C GLY A 719 12.29 6.68 21.66
N ASP A 720 12.54 7.77 20.92
CA ASP A 720 11.48 8.60 20.34
C ASP A 720 10.75 7.86 19.21
N LEU A 721 9.54 7.39 19.51
CA LEU A 721 8.70 6.64 18.58
C LEU A 721 8.15 7.48 17.44
N PHE A 722 7.94 8.79 17.61
CA PHE A 722 7.51 9.65 16.50
C PHE A 722 8.63 9.77 15.47
N ALA A 723 9.86 9.98 15.93
CA ALA A 723 11.04 10.01 15.07
C ALA A 723 11.33 8.63 14.44
N ALA A 724 11.14 7.55 15.19
CA ALA A 724 11.29 6.19 14.68
C ALA A 724 10.30 5.86 13.56
N LEU A 725 9.01 6.20 13.75
CA LEU A 725 7.97 6.01 12.74
C LEU A 725 8.18 6.92 11.52
N ALA A 726 8.62 8.16 11.73
CA ALA A 726 9.05 9.04 10.65
C ALA A 726 10.20 8.43 9.85
N ALA A 727 11.19 7.83 10.52
CA ALA A 727 12.32 7.17 9.89
C ALA A 727 11.94 5.87 9.16
N TYR A 728 10.99 5.12 9.71
CA TYR A 728 10.44 3.93 9.09
C TYR A 728 9.76 4.28 7.75
N ASN A 729 8.91 5.32 7.74
CA ASN A 729 8.12 5.69 6.57
C ASN A 729 8.87 6.56 5.54
N ALA A 730 9.68 7.51 6.00
CA ALA A 730 10.33 8.52 5.14
C ALA A 730 11.87 8.45 5.14
N GLY A 731 12.44 7.47 5.83
CA GLY A 731 13.88 7.25 5.93
C GLY A 731 14.54 8.04 7.07
N PRO A 732 15.60 7.49 7.69
CA PRO A 732 16.22 8.07 8.87
C PRO A 732 16.89 9.44 8.64
N GLY A 733 17.29 9.75 7.40
CA GLY A 733 17.86 11.06 7.07
C GLY A 733 16.84 12.20 7.22
N ASN A 734 15.61 11.99 6.73
CA ASN A 734 14.54 12.97 6.86
C ASN A 734 14.11 13.13 8.32
N ALA A 735 13.94 12.02 9.04
CA ALA A 735 13.60 12.05 10.47
C ALA A 735 14.64 12.81 11.30
N ALA A 736 15.94 12.64 11.02
CA ALA A 736 17.00 13.37 11.70
C ALA A 736 16.92 14.88 11.45
N ILE A 737 16.63 15.31 10.22
CA ILE A 737 16.44 16.73 9.88
C ILE A 737 15.27 17.33 10.68
N TRP A 738 14.15 16.63 10.78
CA TRP A 738 13.00 17.11 11.56
C TRP A 738 13.29 17.14 13.06
N LYS A 739 14.00 16.13 13.57
CA LYS A 739 14.38 16.03 14.98
C LYS A 739 15.36 17.13 15.39
N GLU A 740 16.25 17.55 14.48
CA GLU A 740 17.14 18.70 14.70
C GLU A 740 16.35 20.02 14.85
N MET A 741 15.23 20.18 14.13
CA MET A 741 14.36 21.36 14.27
C MET A 741 13.59 21.38 15.59
N VAL A 742 13.26 20.19 16.12
CA VAL A 742 12.42 20.01 17.31
C VAL A 742 12.93 18.83 18.15
N PRO A 743 13.87 19.05 19.09
CA PRO A 743 14.47 17.95 19.85
C PRO A 743 13.55 17.37 20.93
N ASP A 744 12.73 18.18 21.59
CA ASP A 744 12.14 17.80 22.89
C ASP A 744 10.60 17.81 22.93
N ASP A 745 9.93 18.06 21.81
CA ASP A 745 8.46 18.15 21.75
C ASP A 745 7.90 17.23 20.65
N PRO A 746 7.29 16.08 21.00
CA PRO A 746 6.79 15.11 20.03
C PRO A 746 5.61 15.64 19.21
N ASP A 747 4.72 16.44 19.80
CA ASP A 747 3.59 16.99 19.04
C ASP A 747 4.09 18.06 18.06
N LEU A 748 5.06 18.88 18.46
CA LEU A 748 5.68 19.86 17.55
C LEU A 748 6.55 19.18 16.50
N PHE A 749 7.19 18.06 16.84
CA PHE A 749 7.93 17.23 15.90
C PHE A 749 7.01 16.75 14.77
N LEU A 750 5.81 16.26 15.10
CA LEU A 750 4.82 15.87 14.09
C LEU A 750 4.56 17.01 13.10
N GLU A 751 4.35 18.23 13.58
CA GLU A 751 3.93 19.38 12.77
C GLU A 751 5.04 19.95 11.87
N VAL A 752 6.31 19.72 12.22
CA VAL A 752 7.43 20.11 11.33
C VAL A 752 7.67 19.11 10.19
N ILE A 753 7.02 17.95 10.21
CA ILE A 753 7.05 16.97 9.12
C ILE A 753 6.30 17.53 7.91
N ARG A 754 7.07 18.02 6.94
CA ARG A 754 6.51 18.61 5.70
C ARG A 754 5.93 17.60 4.72
N LEU A 755 6.34 16.34 4.84
CA LEU A 755 5.89 15.29 3.94
C LEU A 755 4.56 14.75 4.44
N ASN A 756 3.51 14.84 3.61
CA ASN A 756 2.15 14.44 4.00
C ASN A 756 2.06 12.97 4.41
N GLN A 757 2.81 12.07 3.74
CA GLN A 757 2.79 10.64 4.02
C GLN A 757 3.26 10.32 5.47
N PRO A 758 4.48 10.64 5.91
CA PRO A 758 4.92 10.35 7.28
C PRO A 758 4.12 11.09 8.35
N HIS A 759 3.66 12.31 8.08
CA HIS A 759 2.77 13.05 8.98
C HIS A 759 1.45 12.29 9.22
N LEU A 760 0.79 11.85 8.14
CA LEU A 760 -0.43 11.07 8.23
C LEU A 760 -0.18 9.67 8.83
N TYR A 761 0.98 9.08 8.54
CA TYR A 761 1.38 7.76 9.01
C TYR A 761 1.44 7.71 10.54
N ILE A 762 2.16 8.63 11.17
CA ILE A 762 2.29 8.69 12.65
C ILE A 762 0.91 8.90 13.28
N ARG A 763 0.12 9.83 12.75
CA ARG A 763 -1.24 10.10 13.25
C ARG A 763 -2.11 8.85 13.24
N ARG A 764 -2.14 8.13 12.11
CA ARG A 764 -2.94 6.91 11.96
C ARG A 764 -2.46 5.76 12.84
N ILE A 765 -1.15 5.63 13.05
CA ILE A 765 -0.61 4.63 13.98
C ILE A 765 -1.02 4.97 15.41
N TYR A 766 -0.97 6.23 15.81
CA TYR A 766 -1.40 6.67 17.14
C TYR A 766 -2.89 6.45 17.38
N GLU A 767 -3.73 6.81 16.41
CA GLU A 767 -5.18 6.55 16.41
C GLU A 767 -5.45 5.05 16.57
N THR A 768 -4.76 4.23 15.76
CA THR A 768 -4.90 2.77 15.76
C THR A 768 -4.40 2.16 17.07
N TYR A 769 -3.27 2.63 17.59
CA TYR A 769 -2.68 2.19 18.86
C TYR A 769 -3.64 2.45 20.01
N THR A 770 -4.25 3.64 20.04
CA THR A 770 -5.22 4.00 21.08
C THR A 770 -6.45 3.08 21.05
N ILE A 771 -6.89 2.69 19.85
CA ILE A 771 -8.00 1.74 19.70
C ILE A 771 -7.58 0.34 20.16
N TYR A 772 -6.40 -0.15 19.76
CA TYR A 772 -5.87 -1.42 20.28
C TYR A 772 -5.75 -1.40 21.80
N ARG A 773 -5.27 -0.29 22.37
CA ARG A 773 -5.17 -0.09 23.82
C ARG A 773 -6.54 -0.18 24.48
N GLN A 774 -7.55 0.48 23.92
CA GLN A 774 -8.92 0.43 24.43
C GLN A 774 -9.53 -0.98 24.36
N LEU A 775 -9.25 -1.74 23.30
CA LEU A 775 -9.87 -3.06 23.08
C LEU A 775 -9.20 -4.19 23.87
N TYR A 776 -7.87 -4.13 24.04
CA TYR A 776 -7.10 -5.28 24.53
C TYR A 776 -6.34 -5.00 25.82
N THR A 777 -6.50 -3.84 26.46
CA THR A 777 -5.84 -3.55 27.75
C THR A 777 -6.83 -3.70 28.89
N VAL A 778 -6.48 -4.54 29.87
CA VAL A 778 -7.18 -4.65 31.15
C VAL A 778 -6.38 -3.90 32.20
N LEU A 779 -7.04 -2.97 32.89
CA LEU A 779 -6.47 -2.25 34.04
C LEU A 779 -6.61 -3.13 35.29
N ASP A 780 -5.53 -3.24 36.06
CA ASP A 780 -5.49 -3.97 37.34
C ASP A 780 -6.38 -3.34 38.43
#